data_AF-A1S172-F1
#
_entry.id   AF-A1S172-F1
#
_cell.length_a   1.000
_cell.length_b   1.000
_cell.length_c   1.000
_cell.angle_alpha   90.00
_cell.angle_beta   90.00
_cell.angle_gamma   90.00
#
_symmetry.space_group_name_H-M   'P 1'
#
loop_
_entity.id
_entity.type
_entity.pdbx_description
1 polymer ?
#
loop_
_entity_poly.entity_id
_entity_poly.type
_entity_poly.pdbx_seq_one_letter_code
_entity_poly.pdbx_strand_id
1 'polypeptide(L)'
;MKRVSKKSVWVSGIALAVVYIVLYNFSLANVLVDNLFTALGLAVGLLLVALGYDYRWIKFSSGLSFLSVFSLLYNLFVALASIPSLPRAVGIFLAPLLGASIAGYALEKARYLREARRARGRALPLSRRLKALFYQLDPVMWFFMVFSSVALVVFLVVPILLVLLHAFQAPAGLPWYANFQRIFTSRDYVRLETLPGEQAVFQLPYGEGTLYVVKGLNYGILLNSLLNALVVTVVATVLGVAVAFVIARYSFPGKELLRILSMIPLFVTPFVNSYVVKILFSEYGPISMITSKLFGWSVRVDGLVGVALAQIISFYPIVYLNAYSAFLNVDPSTEEQGENLGAKGFLLFRTVTFPLALPGIVAGAIIVYIFSLEDVGAPLIFQEWNLMSAQIFKGFVTQTGIVSPESAALGLVMLFIAVLGFLAIRNYVGMRSYAMISRGGRLVSRQRPAGPLALAAIYLLVVPFVLVTVFPQIGVFLLAFNVMPPRGFSLSLAGFTLDYFEKLFLDPGIFTYIRNTLMYATISVLVAVVLAIMVGYSVSRVKVSWLSNVLDTLATIPLAIPGLVIALGYYYFFTTFFAGTPLDPASIGAFQAWVVLVVAYSIRKLPYVVRSVFAGFQQVHEGLEEAALNLGASRSKVIFGVVLPYIISYVFSGAVLGFIYMATEVSTSITIGNFNPSQAPMTYYMMNVYKGGSPVGVQVAAAMGVLLILIQLVAILIVVKIFKQRYAFIGV
;
A
#
# COMPACT_ATOMS: atom_id res chain seq x y z
N MET A 1 32.87 -7.89 30.95
CA MET A 1 32.39 -8.96 30.03
C MET A 1 32.51 -8.47 28.59
N LYS A 2 33.17 -9.22 27.70
CA LYS A 2 33.20 -8.92 26.26
C LYS A 2 31.76 -8.93 25.74
N ARG A 3 31.30 -7.83 25.12
CA ARG A 3 29.96 -7.78 24.52
C ARG A 3 29.85 -8.85 23.43
N VAL A 4 28.82 -9.68 23.52
CA VAL A 4 28.50 -10.66 22.47
C VAL A 4 28.22 -9.91 21.17
N SER A 5 28.75 -10.43 20.05
CA SER A 5 28.62 -9.78 18.74
C SER A 5 27.16 -9.69 18.31
N LYS A 6 26.80 -8.60 17.62
CA LYS A 6 25.46 -8.43 17.04
C LYS A 6 25.09 -9.55 16.06
N LYS A 7 26.09 -10.16 15.43
CA LYS A 7 25.91 -11.25 14.45
C LYS A 7 25.64 -12.61 15.08
N SER A 8 25.89 -12.78 16.40
CA SER A 8 25.84 -14.09 17.05
C SER A 8 24.49 -14.79 16.94
N VAL A 9 23.39 -14.04 17.01
CA VAL A 9 22.02 -14.57 16.86
C VAL A 9 21.80 -15.18 15.46
N TRP A 10 22.27 -14.50 14.42
CA TRP A 10 22.14 -14.95 13.04
C TRP A 10 23.04 -16.14 12.73
N VAL A 11 24.28 -16.12 13.21
CA VAL A 11 25.22 -17.23 13.04
C VAL A 11 24.69 -18.49 13.72
N SER A 12 24.15 -18.37 14.95
CA SER A 12 23.50 -19.51 15.61
C SER A 12 22.27 -20.01 14.86
N GLY A 13 21.47 -19.11 14.29
CA GLY A 13 20.31 -19.48 13.48
C GLY A 13 20.72 -20.26 12.23
N ILE A 14 21.72 -19.78 11.48
CA ILE A 14 22.22 -20.44 10.27
C ILE A 14 22.75 -21.84 10.60
N ALA A 15 23.57 -21.94 11.65
CA ALA A 15 24.13 -23.22 12.07
C ALA A 15 23.02 -24.24 12.38
N LEU A 16 21.99 -23.86 13.15
CA LEU A 16 20.88 -24.74 13.48
C LEU A 16 20.04 -25.13 12.26
N ALA A 17 19.77 -24.19 11.36
CA ALA A 17 18.99 -24.45 10.15
C ALA A 17 19.74 -25.36 9.15
N VAL A 18 21.05 -25.17 8.98
CA VAL A 18 21.87 -26.02 8.11
C VAL A 18 21.93 -27.45 8.64
N VAL A 19 22.20 -27.62 9.94
CA VAL A 19 22.20 -28.96 10.57
C VAL A 19 20.84 -29.62 10.43
N TYR A 20 19.76 -28.87 10.64
CA TYR A 20 18.41 -29.37 10.45
C TYR A 20 18.14 -29.84 9.01
N ILE A 21 18.52 -29.05 7.99
CA ILE A 21 18.36 -29.41 6.58
C ILE A 21 19.13 -30.68 6.25
N VAL A 22 20.35 -30.83 6.77
CA VAL A 22 21.15 -32.05 6.58
C VAL A 22 20.43 -33.25 7.18
N LEU A 23 19.96 -33.17 8.44
CA LEU A 23 19.21 -34.25 9.08
C LEU A 23 17.90 -34.58 8.34
N TYR A 24 17.23 -33.56 7.81
CA TYR A 24 16.03 -33.72 7.00
C TYR A 24 16.31 -34.49 5.71
N ASN A 25 17.41 -34.17 5.01
CA ASN A 25 17.81 -34.87 3.78
C ASN A 25 18.21 -36.33 4.01
N PHE A 26 18.61 -36.70 5.24
CA PHE A 26 18.85 -38.09 5.64
C PHE A 26 17.61 -38.81 6.18
N SER A 27 16.41 -38.22 6.05
CA SER A 27 15.14 -38.77 6.59
C SER A 27 15.17 -39.02 8.10
N LEU A 28 16.07 -38.35 8.84
CA LEU A 28 16.20 -38.44 10.30
C LEU A 28 15.35 -37.39 11.03
N ALA A 29 14.78 -36.43 10.31
CA ALA A 29 13.91 -35.41 10.88
C ALA A 29 12.48 -35.93 11.05
N ASN A 30 11.97 -35.85 12.28
CA ASN A 30 10.58 -36.09 12.63
C ASN A 30 10.06 -34.92 13.50
N VAL A 31 8.76 -34.92 13.81
CA VAL A 31 8.12 -33.85 14.61
C VAL A 31 8.83 -33.58 15.95
N LEU A 32 9.43 -34.62 16.55
CA LEU A 32 10.15 -34.52 17.81
C LEU A 32 11.49 -33.79 17.63
N VAL A 33 12.24 -34.14 16.57
CA VAL A 33 13.47 -33.45 16.16
C VAL A 33 13.16 -32.00 15.77
N ASP A 34 12.09 -31.78 15.01
CA ASP A 34 11.63 -30.46 14.59
C ASP A 34 11.38 -29.53 15.79
N ASN A 35 10.70 -30.03 16.82
CA ASN A 35 10.39 -29.26 18.03
C ASN A 35 11.63 -29.05 18.91
N LEU A 36 12.53 -30.04 18.96
CA LEU A 36 13.80 -29.95 19.68
C LEU A 36 14.69 -28.82 19.13
N PHE A 37 14.85 -28.72 17.81
CA PHE A 37 15.66 -27.67 17.19
C PHE A 37 15.08 -26.27 17.41
N THR A 38 13.75 -26.11 17.35
CA THR A 38 13.10 -24.82 17.67
C THR A 38 13.33 -24.45 19.14
N ALA A 39 13.16 -25.39 20.07
CA ALA A 39 13.40 -25.18 21.49
C ALA A 39 14.88 -24.83 21.78
N LEU A 40 15.81 -25.53 21.14
CA LEU A 40 17.24 -25.26 21.25
C LEU A 40 17.58 -23.87 20.72
N GLY A 41 17.00 -23.46 19.59
CA GLY A 41 17.13 -22.11 19.06
C GLY A 41 16.67 -21.05 20.07
N LEU A 42 15.48 -21.20 20.65
CA LEU A 42 14.97 -20.29 21.69
C LEU A 42 15.92 -20.23 22.90
N ALA A 43 16.42 -21.37 23.37
CA ALA A 43 17.36 -21.46 24.49
C ALA A 43 18.68 -20.75 24.21
N VAL A 44 19.24 -20.91 22.99
CA VAL A 44 20.43 -20.19 22.54
C VAL A 44 20.18 -18.67 22.57
N GLY A 45 19.02 -18.21 22.12
CA GLY A 45 18.63 -16.80 22.21
C GLY A 45 18.64 -16.25 23.64
N LEU A 46 18.04 -17.00 24.59
CA LEU A 46 18.05 -16.65 26.02
C LEU A 46 19.48 -16.58 26.57
N LEU A 47 20.31 -17.58 26.26
CA LEU A 47 21.71 -17.66 26.65
C LEU A 47 22.53 -16.49 26.13
N LEU A 48 22.35 -16.09 24.87
CA LEU A 48 23.06 -14.95 24.28
C LEU A 48 22.78 -13.66 25.08
N VAL A 49 21.52 -13.44 25.49
CA VAL A 49 21.16 -12.28 26.32
C VAL A 49 21.80 -12.37 27.71
N ALA A 50 21.80 -13.56 28.33
CA ALA A 50 22.47 -13.79 29.61
C ALA A 50 23.99 -13.54 29.53
N LEU A 51 24.61 -13.86 28.40
CA LEU A 51 26.04 -13.65 28.12
C LEU A 51 26.38 -12.19 27.75
N GLY A 52 25.39 -11.28 27.74
CA GLY A 52 25.60 -9.86 27.49
C GLY A 52 25.37 -9.41 26.04
N TYR A 53 24.55 -10.12 25.28
CA TYR A 53 24.02 -9.64 24.01
C TYR A 53 23.12 -8.41 24.21
N ASP A 54 23.38 -7.35 23.43
CA ASP A 54 22.57 -6.13 23.48
C ASP A 54 21.24 -6.31 22.73
N TYR A 55 20.24 -6.80 23.46
CA TYR A 55 18.90 -7.06 22.94
C TYR A 55 18.16 -5.80 22.47
N ARG A 56 18.64 -4.59 22.80
CA ARG A 56 18.03 -3.32 22.32
C ARG A 56 18.13 -3.17 20.81
N TRP A 57 19.06 -3.87 20.18
CA TRP A 57 19.17 -3.91 18.73
C TRP A 57 18.06 -4.75 18.05
N ILE A 58 17.38 -5.60 18.82
CA ILE A 58 16.25 -6.44 18.38
C ILE A 58 14.96 -6.02 19.10
N LYS A 59 14.84 -4.76 19.56
CA LYS A 59 13.68 -4.31 20.34
C LYS A 59 13.23 -2.90 19.95
N PHE A 60 11.91 -2.65 20.01
CA PHE A 60 11.31 -1.31 19.91
C PHE A 60 11.14 -0.66 21.29
N SER A 61 10.98 0.67 21.32
CA SER A 61 10.92 1.51 22.53
C SER A 61 9.84 1.12 23.56
N SER A 62 8.88 0.26 23.21
CA SER A 62 7.83 -0.22 24.14
C SER A 62 7.41 -1.70 23.98
N GLY A 63 7.94 -2.46 23.01
CA GLY A 63 7.48 -3.82 22.66
C GLY A 63 8.54 -4.73 22.01
N LEU A 64 8.15 -5.95 21.62
CA LEU A 64 9.00 -6.87 20.83
C LEU A 64 9.34 -6.25 19.46
N SER A 65 10.52 -6.52 18.88
CA SER A 65 10.76 -6.03 17.51
C SER A 65 9.87 -6.74 16.50
N PHE A 66 9.70 -6.10 15.34
CA PHE A 66 9.01 -6.69 14.20
C PHE A 66 9.55 -8.09 13.89
N LEU A 67 10.87 -8.22 13.83
CA LEU A 67 11.53 -9.46 13.49
C LEU A 67 11.26 -10.56 14.55
N SER A 68 11.11 -10.16 15.81
CA SER A 68 10.69 -11.03 16.91
C SER A 68 9.23 -11.48 16.77
N VAL A 69 8.31 -10.55 16.47
CA VAL A 69 6.88 -10.86 16.27
C VAL A 69 6.70 -11.75 15.05
N PHE A 70 7.39 -11.45 13.94
CA PHE A 70 7.45 -12.30 12.76
C PHE A 70 7.98 -13.69 13.10
N SER A 71 9.12 -13.76 13.78
CA SER A 71 9.69 -15.04 14.19
C SER A 71 8.74 -15.85 15.06
N LEU A 72 7.97 -15.20 15.95
CA LEU A 72 6.96 -15.84 16.77
C LEU A 72 5.82 -16.40 15.92
N LEU A 73 5.20 -15.56 15.08
CA LEU A 73 4.07 -15.94 14.25
C LEU A 73 4.47 -17.03 13.25
N TYR A 74 5.65 -16.90 12.64
CA TYR A 74 6.18 -17.88 11.69
C TYR A 74 6.48 -19.23 12.36
N ASN A 75 7.20 -19.23 13.49
CA ASN A 75 7.48 -20.49 14.21
C ASN A 75 6.20 -21.13 14.74
N LEU A 76 5.24 -20.34 15.22
CA LEU A 76 3.94 -20.85 15.65
C LEU A 76 3.19 -21.49 14.47
N PHE A 77 3.14 -20.80 13.33
CA PHE A 77 2.48 -21.30 12.13
C PHE A 77 3.11 -22.61 11.63
N VAL A 78 4.43 -22.63 11.46
CA VAL A 78 5.14 -23.82 10.97
C VAL A 78 5.07 -24.97 11.97
N ALA A 79 5.05 -24.68 13.28
CA ALA A 79 4.87 -25.70 14.32
C ALA A 79 3.48 -26.31 14.32
N LEU A 80 2.44 -25.48 14.25
CA LEU A 80 1.06 -25.96 14.19
C LEU A 80 0.81 -26.73 12.88
N ALA A 81 1.24 -26.17 11.75
CA ALA A 81 1.00 -26.75 10.44
C ALA A 81 1.93 -27.94 10.10
N SER A 82 2.87 -28.30 10.99
CA SER A 82 3.80 -29.43 10.78
C SER A 82 4.48 -29.42 9.40
N ILE A 83 4.78 -28.23 8.87
CA ILE A 83 5.30 -28.08 7.51
C ILE A 83 6.77 -28.52 7.51
N PRO A 84 7.14 -29.58 6.77
CA PRO A 84 8.49 -30.11 6.80
C PRO A 84 9.45 -29.26 5.95
N SER A 85 10.74 -29.61 5.96
CA SER A 85 11.76 -29.08 5.03
C SER A 85 12.14 -27.60 5.23
N LEU A 86 12.21 -26.83 4.14
CA LEU A 86 12.69 -25.46 4.10
C LEU A 86 11.88 -24.51 5.01
N PRO A 87 10.53 -24.55 5.06
CA PRO A 87 9.78 -23.72 6.01
C PRO A 87 10.16 -23.97 7.47
N ARG A 88 10.39 -25.23 7.86
CA ARG A 88 10.85 -25.56 9.21
C ARG A 88 12.25 -25.07 9.49
N ALA A 89 13.15 -25.21 8.53
CA ALA A 89 14.51 -24.69 8.61
C ALA A 89 14.53 -23.17 8.82
N VAL A 90 13.66 -22.41 8.13
CA VAL A 90 13.52 -20.96 8.31
C VAL A 90 13.01 -20.64 9.73
N GLY A 91 12.10 -21.44 10.29
CA GLY A 91 11.61 -21.25 11.65
C GLY A 91 12.74 -21.41 12.67
N ILE A 92 13.50 -22.50 12.53
CA ILE A 92 14.67 -22.81 13.34
C ILE A 92 15.75 -21.71 13.23
N PHE A 93 15.98 -21.19 12.03
CA PHE A 93 16.89 -20.06 11.80
C PHE A 93 16.48 -18.82 12.62
N LEU A 94 15.18 -18.54 12.73
CA LEU A 94 14.68 -17.37 13.45
C LEU A 94 14.55 -17.60 14.98
N ALA A 95 14.54 -18.84 15.45
CA ALA A 95 14.30 -19.18 16.86
C ALA A 95 15.28 -18.52 17.85
N PRO A 96 16.60 -18.43 17.60
CA PRO A 96 17.53 -17.67 18.46
C PRO A 96 17.19 -16.18 18.58
N LEU A 97 16.69 -15.58 17.51
CA LEU A 97 16.27 -14.19 17.51
C LEU A 97 15.04 -13.98 18.39
N LEU A 98 14.05 -14.87 18.28
CA LEU A 98 12.87 -14.85 19.13
C LEU A 98 13.23 -15.04 20.61
N GLY A 99 14.09 -16.01 20.92
CA GLY A 99 14.56 -16.26 22.28
C GLY A 99 15.24 -15.04 22.89
N ALA A 100 16.16 -14.41 22.16
CA ALA A 100 16.84 -13.19 22.61
C ALA A 100 15.86 -12.01 22.83
N SER A 101 14.83 -11.91 21.98
CA SER A 101 13.83 -10.86 22.08
C SER A 101 12.91 -11.02 23.29
N ILE A 102 12.47 -12.26 23.57
CA ILE A 102 11.65 -12.59 24.75
C ILE A 102 12.45 -12.31 26.03
N ALA A 103 13.70 -12.78 26.13
CA ALA A 103 14.58 -12.49 27.26
C ALA A 103 14.76 -10.98 27.47
N GLY A 104 15.06 -10.24 26.39
CA GLY A 104 15.25 -8.80 26.44
C GLY A 104 14.01 -8.05 26.91
N TYR A 105 12.83 -8.41 26.38
CA TYR A 105 11.56 -7.83 26.82
C TYR A 105 11.27 -8.12 28.30
N ALA A 106 11.46 -9.37 28.74
CA ALA A 106 11.25 -9.77 30.13
C ALA A 106 12.16 -9.02 31.11
N LEU A 107 13.47 -8.94 30.80
CA LEU A 107 14.46 -8.21 31.60
C LEU A 107 14.11 -6.73 31.76
N GLU A 108 13.66 -6.09 30.69
CA GLU A 108 13.32 -4.67 30.72
C GLU A 108 11.99 -4.40 31.40
N LYS A 109 10.97 -5.24 31.18
CA LYS A 109 9.71 -5.17 31.94
C LYS A 109 9.98 -5.34 33.43
N ALA A 110 10.87 -6.24 33.82
CA ALA A 110 11.29 -6.42 35.20
C ALA A 110 11.99 -5.17 35.77
N ARG A 111 12.88 -4.52 35.00
CA ARG A 111 13.50 -3.24 35.38
C ARG A 111 12.47 -2.12 35.51
N TYR A 112 11.61 -1.93 34.51
CA TYR A 112 10.54 -0.94 34.53
C TYR A 112 9.60 -1.16 35.71
N LEU A 113 9.21 -2.40 36.02
CA LEU A 113 8.37 -2.70 37.17
C LEU A 113 9.09 -2.41 38.49
N ARG A 114 10.40 -2.66 38.58
CA ARG A 114 11.22 -2.29 39.76
C ARG A 114 11.32 -0.78 39.92
N GLU A 115 11.56 -0.04 38.84
CA GLU A 115 11.66 1.43 38.83
C GLU A 115 10.30 2.08 39.09
N ALA A 116 9.22 1.59 38.47
CA ALA A 116 7.86 2.08 38.69
C ALA A 116 7.36 1.80 40.12
N ARG A 117 7.75 0.66 40.73
CA ARG A 117 7.49 0.38 42.15
C ARG A 117 8.29 1.29 43.09
N ARG A 118 9.48 1.75 42.67
CA ARG A 118 10.29 2.74 43.41
C ARG A 118 9.77 4.18 43.23
N ALA A 119 9.14 4.48 42.09
CA ALA A 119 8.71 5.83 41.71
C ALA A 119 7.24 6.17 42.01
N ARG A 120 6.38 5.20 42.38
CA ARG A 120 4.96 5.47 42.68
C ARG A 120 4.53 4.96 44.05
N GLY A 121 4.03 5.89 44.86
CA GLY A 121 2.99 5.59 45.84
C GLY A 121 1.79 4.90 45.16
N ARG A 122 1.18 3.95 45.88
CA ARG A 122 0.11 3.01 45.45
C ARG A 122 -0.58 3.39 44.13
N ALA A 123 -0.28 2.67 43.06
CA ALA A 123 -1.02 2.77 41.81
C ALA A 123 -2.53 2.60 42.08
N LEU A 124 -3.34 3.53 41.56
CA LEU A 124 -4.80 3.47 41.72
C LEU A 124 -5.33 2.10 41.24
N PRO A 125 -6.23 1.45 42.00
CA PRO A 125 -6.85 0.19 41.61
C PRO A 125 -7.51 0.29 40.23
N LEU A 126 -7.55 -0.82 39.48
CA LEU A 126 -8.18 -0.91 38.15
C LEU A 126 -9.61 -0.36 38.16
N SER A 127 -10.36 -0.61 39.25
CA SER A 127 -11.71 -0.09 39.45
C SER A 127 -11.79 1.43 39.50
N ARG A 128 -10.81 2.11 40.12
CA ARG A 128 -10.73 3.59 40.14
C ARG A 128 -10.31 4.15 38.77
N ARG A 129 -9.46 3.44 38.03
CA ARG A 129 -9.11 3.82 36.63
C ARG A 129 -10.30 3.71 35.70
N LEU A 130 -11.06 2.61 35.80
CA LEU A 130 -12.29 2.42 35.03
C LEU A 130 -13.34 3.46 35.42
N LYS A 131 -13.56 3.73 36.71
CA LYS A 131 -14.46 4.81 37.15
C LYS A 131 -14.03 6.19 36.63
N ALA A 132 -12.75 6.53 36.68
CA ALA A 132 -12.23 7.78 36.14
C ALA A 132 -12.44 7.88 34.61
N LEU A 133 -12.35 6.75 33.90
CA LEU A 133 -12.60 6.66 32.46
C LEU A 133 -14.08 6.90 32.15
N PHE A 134 -15.01 6.30 32.91
CA PHE A 134 -16.45 6.55 32.80
C PHE A 134 -16.84 7.99 33.16
N TYR A 135 -16.13 8.64 34.09
CA TYR A 135 -16.41 10.01 34.51
C TYR A 135 -15.88 11.07 33.54
N GLN A 136 -14.86 10.74 32.74
CA GLN A 136 -14.26 11.64 31.75
C GLN A 136 -15.00 11.67 30.41
N LEU A 137 -15.87 10.69 30.16
CA LEU A 137 -16.53 10.48 28.88
C LEU A 137 -18.01 10.80 29.01
N ASP A 138 -18.43 11.88 28.37
CA ASP A 138 -19.84 12.23 28.26
C ASP A 138 -20.56 11.29 27.26
N PRO A 139 -21.91 11.23 27.27
CA PRO A 139 -22.66 10.28 26.44
C PRO A 139 -22.34 10.39 24.94
N VAL A 140 -22.03 11.60 24.45
CA VAL A 140 -21.71 11.83 23.04
C VAL A 140 -20.36 11.22 22.68
N MET A 141 -19.35 11.41 23.51
CA MET A 141 -18.03 10.79 23.30
C MET A 141 -18.10 9.27 23.38
N TRP A 142 -18.90 8.73 24.30
CA TRP A 142 -19.17 7.28 24.37
C TRP A 142 -19.80 6.77 23.08
N PHE A 143 -20.84 7.43 22.58
CA PHE A 143 -21.49 7.06 21.33
C PHE A 143 -20.48 7.10 20.15
N PHE A 144 -19.71 8.18 20.00
CA PHE A 144 -18.74 8.30 18.91
C PHE A 144 -17.70 7.20 18.95
N MET A 145 -17.12 6.90 20.12
CA MET A 145 -16.13 5.84 20.25
C MET A 145 -16.72 4.46 20.03
N VAL A 146 -17.84 4.14 20.67
CA VAL A 146 -18.43 2.79 20.58
C VAL A 146 -18.94 2.54 19.17
N PHE A 147 -19.68 3.48 18.60
CA PHE A 147 -20.23 3.32 17.25
C PHE A 147 -19.11 3.19 16.20
N SER A 148 -18.11 4.08 16.22
CA SER A 148 -17.00 4.00 15.27
C SER A 148 -16.14 2.74 15.46
N SER A 149 -15.87 2.34 16.70
CA SER A 149 -15.14 1.09 16.99
C SER A 149 -15.91 -0.13 16.55
N VAL A 150 -17.22 -0.19 16.81
CA VAL A 150 -18.08 -1.31 16.38
C VAL A 150 -18.15 -1.36 14.86
N ALA A 151 -18.36 -0.23 14.18
CA ALA A 151 -18.38 -0.18 12.72
C ALA A 151 -17.05 -0.68 12.11
N LEU A 152 -15.91 -0.23 12.64
CA LEU A 152 -14.60 -0.70 12.21
C LEU A 152 -14.38 -2.17 12.53
N VAL A 153 -14.73 -2.65 13.72
CA VAL A 153 -14.59 -4.07 14.06
C VAL A 153 -15.45 -4.94 13.13
N VAL A 154 -16.72 -4.59 12.96
CA VAL A 154 -17.68 -5.36 12.15
C VAL A 154 -17.33 -5.35 10.67
N PHE A 155 -16.92 -4.21 10.10
CA PHE A 155 -16.71 -4.09 8.66
C PHE A 155 -15.23 -4.11 8.22
N LEU A 156 -14.27 -4.17 9.15
CA LEU A 156 -12.85 -4.34 8.83
C LEU A 156 -12.27 -5.60 9.47
N VAL A 157 -12.38 -5.75 10.80
CA VAL A 157 -11.70 -6.82 11.54
C VAL A 157 -12.38 -8.16 11.30
N VAL A 158 -13.70 -8.24 11.43
CA VAL A 158 -14.47 -9.49 11.24
C VAL A 158 -14.29 -10.06 9.81
N PRO A 159 -14.40 -9.27 8.72
CA PRO A 159 -14.10 -9.74 7.37
C PRO A 159 -12.72 -10.39 7.24
N ILE A 160 -11.67 -9.78 7.82
CA ILE A 160 -10.31 -10.31 7.77
C ILE A 160 -10.18 -11.59 8.61
N LEU A 161 -10.84 -11.66 9.76
CA LEU A 161 -10.91 -12.88 10.57
C LEU A 161 -11.63 -14.00 9.80
N LEU A 162 -12.64 -13.69 8.99
CA LEU A 162 -13.29 -14.68 8.14
C LEU A 162 -12.38 -15.17 7.01
N VAL A 163 -11.55 -14.30 6.41
CA VAL A 163 -10.51 -14.75 5.46
C VAL A 163 -9.56 -15.72 6.17
N LEU A 164 -9.11 -15.38 7.38
CA LEU A 164 -8.27 -16.26 8.19
C LEU A 164 -8.92 -17.61 8.45
N LEU A 165 -10.20 -17.64 8.85
CA LEU A 165 -10.93 -18.88 9.11
C LEU A 165 -11.09 -19.73 7.84
N HIS A 166 -11.50 -19.12 6.72
CA HIS A 166 -11.69 -19.84 5.45
C HIS A 166 -10.37 -20.32 4.85
N ALA A 167 -9.25 -19.61 5.08
CA ALA A 167 -7.94 -20.06 4.64
C ALA A 167 -7.54 -21.44 5.21
N PHE A 168 -8.01 -21.78 6.41
CA PHE A 168 -7.77 -23.07 7.08
C PHE A 168 -8.87 -24.11 6.84
N GLN A 169 -9.84 -23.83 5.96
CA GLN A 169 -10.79 -24.84 5.51
C GLN A 169 -10.16 -25.68 4.39
N ALA A 170 -9.66 -26.85 4.77
CA ALA A 170 -9.06 -27.79 3.83
C ALA A 170 -10.13 -28.65 3.11
N PRO A 171 -9.87 -29.09 1.88
CA PRO A 171 -10.70 -30.11 1.22
C PRO A 171 -10.81 -31.38 2.07
N ALA A 172 -11.93 -32.09 1.95
CA ALA A 172 -12.18 -33.30 2.71
C ALA A 172 -11.05 -34.33 2.53
N GLY A 173 -10.57 -34.89 3.65
CA GLY A 173 -9.47 -35.86 3.68
C GLY A 173 -8.06 -35.26 3.71
N LEU A 174 -7.92 -33.93 3.67
CA LEU A 174 -6.62 -33.25 3.80
C LEU A 174 -6.46 -32.54 5.16
N PRO A 175 -5.22 -32.30 5.63
CA PRO A 175 -4.97 -31.55 6.86
C PRO A 175 -5.51 -30.11 6.79
N TRP A 176 -5.90 -29.52 7.93
CA TRP A 176 -6.45 -28.15 8.02
C TRP A 176 -5.55 -27.04 7.43
N TYR A 177 -4.25 -27.32 7.25
CA TYR A 177 -3.28 -26.41 6.63
C TYR A 177 -2.99 -26.71 5.15
N ALA A 178 -3.72 -27.64 4.51
CA ALA A 178 -3.43 -28.13 3.16
C ALA A 178 -3.36 -27.02 2.09
N ASN A 179 -4.19 -25.99 2.21
CA ASN A 179 -4.14 -24.83 1.30
C ASN A 179 -2.78 -24.13 1.38
N PHE A 180 -2.25 -23.91 2.60
CA PHE A 180 -0.93 -23.33 2.79
C PHE A 180 0.18 -24.27 2.38
N GLN A 181 0.05 -25.58 2.68
CA GLN A 181 1.02 -26.57 2.22
C GLN A 181 1.15 -26.49 0.70
N ARG A 182 0.04 -26.50 -0.05
CA ARG A 182 0.03 -26.35 -1.50
C ARG A 182 0.68 -25.04 -1.95
N ILE A 183 0.35 -23.91 -1.31
CA ILE A 183 0.93 -22.60 -1.64
C ILE A 183 2.46 -22.57 -1.40
N PHE A 184 2.98 -23.25 -0.38
CA PHE A 184 4.41 -23.22 -0.07
C PHE A 184 5.22 -24.33 -0.75
N THR A 185 4.59 -25.43 -1.18
CA THR A 185 5.29 -26.58 -1.78
C THR A 185 5.04 -26.75 -3.27
N SER A 186 3.95 -26.21 -3.83
CA SER A 186 3.69 -26.32 -5.26
C SER A 186 4.65 -25.45 -6.08
N ARG A 187 5.12 -26.01 -7.19
CA ARG A 187 5.98 -25.33 -8.17
C ARG A 187 5.31 -24.13 -8.82
N ASP A 188 3.97 -24.06 -8.81
CA ASP A 188 3.24 -22.90 -9.35
C ASP A 188 3.46 -21.65 -8.49
N TYR A 189 3.66 -21.83 -7.18
CA TYR A 189 3.76 -20.74 -6.21
C TYR A 189 5.21 -20.40 -5.85
N VAL A 190 6.07 -21.40 -5.72
CA VAL A 190 7.49 -21.24 -5.39
C VAL A 190 8.34 -22.09 -6.34
N ARG A 191 9.15 -21.42 -7.16
CA ARG A 191 10.04 -22.06 -8.14
C ARG A 191 11.42 -21.41 -8.09
N LEU A 192 12.47 -22.20 -7.86
CA LEU A 192 13.86 -21.72 -7.86
C LEU A 192 14.60 -22.01 -9.17
N GLU A 193 14.10 -22.96 -9.96
CA GLU A 193 14.67 -23.37 -11.24
C GLU A 193 13.78 -22.92 -12.39
N THR A 194 14.39 -22.47 -13.48
CA THR A 194 13.66 -22.12 -14.70
C THR A 194 13.28 -23.37 -15.49
N LEU A 195 12.09 -23.38 -16.12
CA LEU A 195 11.72 -24.48 -17.00
C LEU A 195 12.59 -24.49 -18.28
N PRO A 196 12.85 -25.68 -18.88
CA PRO A 196 13.53 -25.76 -20.17
C PRO A 196 12.83 -24.89 -21.23
N GLY A 197 13.58 -23.99 -21.89
CA GLY A 197 13.05 -23.07 -22.89
C GLY A 197 12.52 -21.73 -22.35
N GLU A 198 12.47 -21.55 -21.02
CA GLU A 198 12.11 -20.28 -20.42
C GLU A 198 13.32 -19.34 -20.38
N GLN A 199 13.17 -18.17 -20.99
CA GLN A 199 14.24 -17.17 -21.08
C GLN A 199 13.72 -15.81 -20.62
N ALA A 200 14.58 -15.02 -19.98
CA ALA A 200 14.24 -13.67 -19.57
C ALA A 200 13.96 -12.76 -20.78
N VAL A 201 14.68 -13.03 -21.88
CA VAL A 201 14.61 -12.30 -23.14
C VAL A 201 14.54 -13.32 -24.27
N PHE A 202 13.50 -13.24 -25.09
CA PHE A 202 13.37 -14.04 -26.30
C PHE A 202 13.82 -13.24 -27.51
N GLN A 203 14.54 -13.89 -28.43
CA GLN A 203 14.93 -13.29 -29.70
C GLN A 203 14.06 -13.88 -30.80
N LEU A 204 13.38 -13.03 -31.56
CA LEU A 204 12.52 -13.43 -32.66
C LEU A 204 12.94 -12.69 -33.94
N PRO A 205 12.93 -13.34 -35.12
CA PRO A 205 13.11 -12.63 -36.38
C PRO A 205 11.95 -11.67 -36.60
N TYR A 206 12.24 -10.43 -37.01
CA TYR A 206 11.23 -9.38 -37.22
C TYR A 206 11.64 -8.41 -38.32
N GLY A 207 11.00 -8.52 -39.49
CA GLY A 207 11.43 -7.81 -40.69
C GLY A 207 12.86 -8.20 -41.09
N GLU A 208 13.71 -7.20 -41.34
CA GLU A 208 15.15 -7.39 -41.61
C GLU A 208 16.01 -7.46 -40.33
N GLY A 209 15.42 -7.27 -39.14
CA GLY A 209 16.12 -7.21 -37.86
C GLY A 209 15.66 -8.25 -36.83
N THR A 210 16.14 -8.08 -35.60
CA THR A 210 15.79 -8.94 -34.46
C THR A 210 14.87 -8.22 -33.50
N LEU A 211 13.80 -8.88 -33.07
CA LEU A 211 12.92 -8.44 -31.99
C LEU A 211 13.34 -9.12 -30.67
N TYR A 212 13.75 -8.31 -29.71
CA TYR A 212 14.00 -8.74 -28.33
C TYR A 212 12.73 -8.57 -27.49
N VAL A 213 12.16 -9.68 -27.04
CA VAL A 213 10.98 -9.71 -26.17
C VAL A 213 11.42 -9.95 -24.73
N VAL A 214 11.38 -8.90 -23.91
CA VAL A 214 11.78 -8.92 -22.51
C VAL A 214 10.56 -9.24 -21.64
N LYS A 215 10.53 -10.45 -21.05
CA LYS A 215 9.42 -10.90 -20.17
C LYS A 215 9.83 -11.01 -18.70
N GLY A 216 11.09 -11.28 -18.44
CA GLY A 216 11.58 -11.65 -17.10
C GLY A 216 11.43 -13.15 -16.83
N LEU A 217 12.01 -13.60 -15.72
CA LEU A 217 12.00 -15.00 -15.29
C LEU A 217 10.85 -15.26 -14.33
N ASN A 218 10.20 -16.43 -14.45
CA ASN A 218 9.17 -16.86 -13.52
C ASN A 218 9.79 -17.64 -12.35
N TYR A 219 9.57 -17.19 -11.13
CA TYR A 219 9.97 -17.86 -9.89
C TYR A 219 8.77 -18.39 -9.08
N GLY A 220 7.60 -18.48 -9.72
CA GLY A 220 6.34 -18.82 -9.08
C GLY A 220 5.65 -17.60 -8.46
N ILE A 221 4.35 -17.74 -8.22
CA ILE A 221 3.43 -16.65 -7.85
C ILE A 221 3.91 -15.82 -6.65
N LEU A 222 4.42 -16.48 -5.60
CA LEU A 222 4.85 -15.79 -4.37
C LEU A 222 6.13 -14.99 -4.59
N LEU A 223 7.15 -15.63 -5.17
CA LEU A 223 8.45 -14.99 -5.39
C LEU A 223 8.34 -13.90 -6.45
N ASN A 224 7.60 -14.10 -7.53
CA ASN A 224 7.36 -13.07 -8.54
C ASN A 224 6.71 -11.83 -7.93
N SER A 225 5.71 -12.01 -7.07
CA SER A 225 5.01 -10.89 -6.44
C SER A 225 5.91 -10.11 -5.50
N LEU A 226 6.71 -10.82 -4.69
CA LEU A 226 7.67 -10.20 -3.78
C LEU A 226 8.79 -9.48 -4.55
N LEU A 227 9.39 -10.14 -5.55
CA LEU A 227 10.45 -9.57 -6.37
C LEU A 227 9.95 -8.37 -7.17
N ASN A 228 8.77 -8.47 -7.78
CA ASN A 228 8.13 -7.37 -8.48
C ASN A 228 7.91 -6.18 -7.54
N ALA A 229 7.29 -6.40 -6.37
CA ALA A 229 7.07 -5.32 -5.39
C ALA A 229 8.37 -4.68 -4.91
N LEU A 230 9.43 -5.46 -4.68
CA LEU A 230 10.74 -4.94 -4.29
C LEU A 230 11.42 -4.14 -5.40
N VAL A 231 11.45 -4.67 -6.64
CA VAL A 231 12.05 -3.99 -7.78
C VAL A 231 11.32 -2.68 -8.06
N VAL A 232 9.99 -2.70 -8.12
CA VAL A 232 9.17 -1.51 -8.34
C VAL A 232 9.43 -0.48 -7.24
N THR A 233 9.43 -0.89 -5.97
CA THR A 233 9.68 0.02 -4.84
C THR A 233 11.05 0.66 -4.92
N VAL A 234 12.10 -0.13 -5.15
CA VAL A 234 13.48 0.37 -5.21
C VAL A 234 13.64 1.34 -6.38
N VAL A 235 13.21 0.94 -7.58
CA VAL A 235 13.38 1.76 -8.79
C VAL A 235 12.52 3.03 -8.71
N ALA A 236 11.25 2.92 -8.33
CA ALA A 236 10.37 4.08 -8.13
C ALA A 236 10.89 5.02 -7.04
N THR A 237 11.51 4.49 -5.98
CA THR A 237 12.11 5.32 -4.93
C THR A 237 13.34 6.06 -5.43
N VAL A 238 14.24 5.40 -6.15
CA VAL A 238 15.42 6.05 -6.73
C VAL A 238 15.01 7.16 -7.69
N LEU A 239 14.08 6.87 -8.60
CA LEU A 239 13.59 7.84 -9.59
C LEU A 239 12.83 8.99 -8.93
N GLY A 240 11.91 8.69 -8.00
CA GLY A 240 11.15 9.70 -7.26
C GLY A 240 12.04 10.61 -6.42
N VAL A 241 13.04 10.06 -5.73
CA VAL A 241 14.02 10.85 -4.96
C VAL A 241 14.89 11.71 -5.88
N ALA A 242 15.31 11.20 -7.04
CA ALA A 242 16.10 11.96 -8.00
C ALA A 242 15.31 13.20 -8.51
N VAL A 243 14.07 13.00 -8.94
CA VAL A 243 13.19 14.09 -9.38
C VAL A 243 12.90 15.07 -8.23
N ALA A 244 12.58 14.55 -7.04
CA ALA A 244 12.29 15.36 -5.86
C ALA A 244 13.47 16.23 -5.44
N PHE A 245 14.67 15.66 -5.42
CA PHE A 245 15.89 16.35 -5.04
C PHE A 245 16.21 17.50 -6.01
N VAL A 246 16.09 17.24 -7.32
CA VAL A 246 16.31 18.25 -8.36
C VAL A 246 15.36 19.43 -8.18
N ILE A 247 14.07 19.16 -8.01
CA ILE A 247 13.05 20.20 -7.87
C ILE A 247 13.16 20.91 -6.52
N ALA A 248 13.49 20.21 -5.43
CA ALA A 248 13.64 20.82 -4.10
C ALA A 248 14.88 21.71 -3.99
N ARG A 249 16.02 21.31 -4.57
CA ARG A 249 17.33 21.93 -4.29
C ARG A 249 17.86 22.84 -5.39
N TYR A 250 17.42 22.70 -6.64
CA TYR A 250 17.91 23.52 -7.73
C TYR A 250 16.87 24.51 -8.25
N SER A 251 17.33 25.69 -8.69
CA SER A 251 16.56 26.63 -9.51
C SER A 251 17.08 26.60 -10.95
N PHE A 252 16.16 26.46 -11.91
CA PHE A 252 16.46 26.39 -13.35
C PHE A 252 15.21 26.77 -14.18
N PRO A 253 15.37 27.21 -15.44
CA PRO A 253 14.25 27.53 -16.32
C PRO A 253 13.35 26.33 -16.57
N GLY A 254 12.02 26.51 -16.44
CA GLY A 254 11.04 25.43 -16.64
C GLY A 254 10.84 24.49 -15.44
N LYS A 255 11.47 24.77 -14.29
CA LYS A 255 11.30 24.01 -13.03
C LYS A 255 9.84 23.82 -12.63
N GLU A 256 9.04 24.88 -12.72
CA GLU A 256 7.63 24.86 -12.36
C GLU A 256 6.80 23.93 -13.26
N LEU A 257 7.09 23.93 -14.57
CA LEU A 257 6.51 22.99 -15.51
C LEU A 257 6.92 21.55 -15.17
N LEU A 258 8.21 21.29 -14.93
CA LEU A 258 8.69 19.95 -14.55
C LEU A 258 8.04 19.46 -13.25
N ARG A 259 7.83 20.36 -12.28
CA ARG A 259 7.12 20.06 -11.03
C ARG A 259 5.68 19.61 -11.26
N ILE A 260 4.97 20.29 -12.15
CA ILE A 260 3.59 19.95 -12.53
C ILE A 260 3.57 18.63 -13.30
N LEU A 261 4.44 18.49 -14.31
CA LEU A 261 4.55 17.28 -15.14
C LEU A 261 4.85 16.04 -14.29
N SER A 262 5.71 16.15 -13.28
CA SER A 262 6.06 15.03 -12.38
C SER A 262 4.86 14.55 -11.53
N MET A 263 3.80 15.35 -11.41
CA MET A 263 2.57 14.99 -10.69
C MET A 263 1.50 14.38 -11.61
N ILE A 264 1.59 14.56 -12.92
CA ILE A 264 0.58 14.05 -13.87
C ILE A 264 0.39 12.52 -13.78
N PRO A 265 1.43 11.68 -13.60
CA PRO A 265 1.24 10.23 -13.61
C PRO A 265 0.39 9.70 -12.44
N LEU A 266 0.14 10.55 -11.46
CA LEU A 266 -0.67 10.30 -10.28
C LEU A 266 -2.18 10.33 -10.57
N PHE A 267 -2.59 10.88 -11.71
CA PHE A 267 -3.98 10.79 -12.15
C PHE A 267 -4.32 9.33 -12.44
N VAL A 268 -5.24 8.80 -11.62
CA VAL A 268 -5.58 7.38 -11.66
C VAL A 268 -6.47 7.10 -12.86
N THR A 269 -5.96 6.30 -13.80
CA THR A 269 -6.68 5.80 -14.97
C THR A 269 -6.57 4.28 -15.00
N PRO A 270 -7.41 3.57 -14.23
CA PRO A 270 -7.32 2.12 -14.08
C PRO A 270 -7.28 1.41 -15.44
N PHE A 271 -6.36 0.45 -15.59
CA PHE A 271 -6.11 -0.34 -16.80
C PHE A 271 -5.54 0.44 -18.00
N VAL A 272 -6.10 1.61 -18.33
CA VAL A 272 -5.70 2.39 -19.53
C VAL A 272 -4.24 2.81 -19.46
N ASN A 273 -3.76 3.24 -18.28
CA ASN A 273 -2.36 3.62 -18.10
C ASN A 273 -1.42 2.45 -18.46
N SER A 274 -1.63 1.28 -17.86
CA SER A 274 -0.87 0.07 -18.17
C SER A 274 -1.01 -0.36 -19.63
N TYR A 275 -2.16 -0.13 -20.25
CA TYR A 275 -2.39 -0.42 -21.66
C TYR A 275 -1.58 0.50 -22.59
N VAL A 276 -1.53 1.79 -22.28
CA VAL A 276 -0.69 2.74 -23.02
C VAL A 276 0.80 2.41 -22.84
N VAL A 277 1.23 2.04 -21.63
CA VAL A 277 2.61 1.55 -21.40
C VAL A 277 2.87 0.30 -22.25
N LYS A 278 1.92 -0.63 -22.36
CA LYS A 278 2.04 -1.80 -23.22
C LYS A 278 2.17 -1.43 -24.71
N ILE A 279 1.46 -0.40 -25.19
CA ILE A 279 1.63 0.12 -26.56
C ILE A 279 3.02 0.75 -26.74
N LEU A 280 3.46 1.57 -25.77
CA LEU A 280 4.75 2.27 -25.82
C LEU A 280 5.94 1.31 -25.99
N PHE A 281 5.88 0.18 -25.29
CA PHE A 281 6.90 -0.86 -25.31
C PHE A 281 6.46 -2.08 -26.15
N SER A 282 5.55 -1.90 -27.10
CA SER A 282 5.21 -2.92 -28.09
C SER A 282 6.23 -2.94 -29.24
N GLU A 283 6.18 -3.99 -30.05
CA GLU A 283 6.96 -4.13 -31.29
C GLU A 283 6.71 -2.97 -32.27
N TYR A 284 5.51 -2.38 -32.25
CA TYR A 284 5.11 -1.21 -33.05
C TYR A 284 5.15 0.11 -32.25
N GLY A 285 5.74 0.08 -31.05
CA GLY A 285 5.85 1.24 -30.16
C GLY A 285 6.99 2.18 -30.57
N PRO A 286 6.97 3.42 -30.08
CA PRO A 286 8.01 4.41 -30.38
C PRO A 286 9.39 3.94 -29.90
N ILE A 287 9.46 3.20 -28.78
CA ILE A 287 10.73 2.67 -28.27
C ILE A 287 11.33 1.67 -29.28
N SER A 288 10.52 0.72 -29.75
CA SER A 288 10.93 -0.25 -30.78
C SER A 288 11.32 0.43 -32.10
N MET A 289 10.57 1.46 -32.51
CA MET A 289 10.90 2.23 -33.72
C MET A 289 12.23 2.97 -33.61
N ILE A 290 12.52 3.57 -32.44
CA ILE A 290 13.78 4.28 -32.19
C ILE A 290 14.94 3.28 -32.17
N THR A 291 14.81 2.15 -31.46
CA THR A 291 15.89 1.16 -31.39
C THR A 291 16.14 0.50 -32.74
N SER A 292 15.08 0.24 -33.51
CA SER A 292 15.20 -0.34 -34.85
C SER A 292 15.98 0.59 -35.78
N LYS A 293 15.67 1.90 -35.77
CA LYS A 293 16.37 2.89 -36.60
C LYS A 293 17.82 3.14 -36.18
N LEU A 294 18.10 3.15 -34.87
CA LEU A 294 19.44 3.47 -34.36
C LEU A 294 20.39 2.27 -34.32
N PHE A 295 19.86 1.07 -34.06
CA PHE A 295 20.68 -0.11 -33.75
C PHE A 295 20.32 -1.36 -34.57
N GLY A 296 19.29 -1.31 -35.43
CA GLY A 296 18.87 -2.44 -36.26
C GLY A 296 18.08 -3.52 -35.53
N TRP A 297 17.67 -3.28 -34.27
CA TRP A 297 16.87 -4.21 -33.47
C TRP A 297 15.68 -3.55 -32.78
N SER A 298 14.62 -4.31 -32.59
CA SER A 298 13.38 -3.88 -31.94
C SER A 298 13.27 -4.45 -30.53
N VAL A 299 12.63 -3.74 -29.61
CA VAL A 299 12.35 -4.24 -28.25
C VAL A 299 10.86 -4.22 -27.97
N ARG A 300 10.37 -5.34 -27.43
CA ARG A 300 9.04 -5.46 -26.82
C ARG A 300 9.18 -5.84 -25.35
N VAL A 301 8.48 -5.14 -24.46
CA VAL A 301 8.43 -5.47 -23.03
C VAL A 301 7.07 -6.05 -22.68
N ASP A 302 7.06 -7.22 -22.06
CA ASP A 302 5.84 -7.95 -21.71
C ASP A 302 6.02 -8.70 -20.38
N GLY A 303 5.04 -9.51 -19.96
CA GLY A 303 5.13 -10.34 -18.76
C GLY A 303 5.44 -9.54 -17.48
N LEU A 304 6.22 -10.13 -16.57
CA LEU A 304 6.59 -9.53 -15.29
C LEU A 304 7.34 -8.18 -15.45
N VAL A 305 8.22 -8.06 -16.45
CA VAL A 305 8.96 -6.81 -16.68
C VAL A 305 8.02 -5.70 -17.16
N GLY A 306 7.03 -6.04 -17.99
CA GLY A 306 6.00 -5.11 -18.43
C GLY A 306 5.14 -4.61 -17.27
N VAL A 307 4.73 -5.52 -16.38
CA VAL A 307 4.01 -5.18 -15.14
C VAL A 307 4.84 -4.24 -14.26
N ALA A 308 6.10 -4.59 -13.97
CA ALA A 308 6.98 -3.77 -13.15
C ALA A 308 7.15 -2.36 -13.74
N LEU A 309 7.35 -2.27 -15.06
CA LEU A 309 7.53 -1.00 -15.77
C LEU A 309 6.29 -0.10 -15.68
N ALA A 310 5.10 -0.66 -15.92
CA ALA A 310 3.85 0.07 -15.78
C ALA A 310 3.63 0.57 -14.35
N GLN A 311 3.96 -0.24 -13.35
CA GLN A 311 3.87 0.14 -11.95
C GLN A 311 4.90 1.21 -11.55
N ILE A 312 6.16 1.12 -12.02
CA ILE A 312 7.18 2.14 -11.77
C ILE A 312 6.73 3.51 -12.29
N ILE A 313 6.27 3.56 -13.54
CA ILE A 313 5.78 4.80 -14.16
C ILE A 313 4.58 5.37 -13.38
N SER A 314 3.68 4.50 -12.91
CA SER A 314 2.47 4.92 -12.19
C SER A 314 2.73 5.34 -10.75
N PHE A 315 3.68 4.71 -10.06
CA PHE A 315 3.83 4.83 -8.60
C PHE A 315 5.03 5.67 -8.15
N TYR A 316 6.02 5.96 -9.01
CA TYR A 316 7.12 6.88 -8.64
C TYR A 316 6.66 8.28 -8.18
N PRO A 317 5.54 8.88 -8.66
CA PRO A 317 5.13 10.21 -8.20
C PRO A 317 4.79 10.23 -6.71
N ILE A 318 4.35 9.09 -6.15
CA ILE A 318 4.05 8.94 -4.72
C ILE A 318 5.33 9.14 -3.90
N VAL A 319 6.45 8.53 -4.32
CA VAL A 319 7.73 8.74 -3.65
C VAL A 319 8.26 10.14 -3.90
N TYR A 320 8.13 10.65 -5.13
CA TYR A 320 8.52 12.02 -5.47
C TYR A 320 7.86 13.04 -4.54
N LEU A 321 6.54 12.96 -4.30
CA LEU A 321 5.82 13.91 -3.44
C LEU A 321 6.27 13.84 -1.98
N ASN A 322 6.40 12.62 -1.47
CA ASN A 322 6.86 12.38 -0.11
C ASN A 322 8.31 12.85 0.10
N ALA A 323 9.19 12.52 -0.84
CA ALA A 323 10.59 12.95 -0.84
C ALA A 323 10.72 14.47 -0.99
N TYR A 324 9.93 15.09 -1.87
CA TYR A 324 9.93 16.53 -2.11
C TYR A 324 9.53 17.29 -0.84
N SER A 325 8.42 16.89 -0.21
CA SER A 325 7.99 17.44 1.09
C SER A 325 9.08 17.24 2.16
N ALA A 326 9.68 16.05 2.24
CA ALA A 326 10.74 15.76 3.19
C ALA A 326 11.95 16.68 2.99
N PHE A 327 12.40 16.88 1.76
CA PHE A 327 13.52 17.78 1.46
C PHE A 327 13.20 19.24 1.80
N LEU A 328 11.98 19.71 1.50
CA LEU A 328 11.56 21.07 1.85
C LEU A 328 11.52 21.32 3.37
N ASN A 329 11.24 20.28 4.15
CA ASN A 329 11.15 20.37 5.60
C ASN A 329 12.50 20.21 6.33
N VAL A 330 13.59 19.90 5.62
CA VAL A 330 14.94 19.90 6.21
C VAL A 330 15.33 21.34 6.55
N ASP A 331 15.68 21.58 7.82
CA ASP A 331 16.11 22.89 8.32
C ASP A 331 17.41 23.34 7.62
N PRO A 332 17.41 24.47 6.88
CA PRO A 332 18.61 25.00 6.23
C PRO A 332 19.81 25.19 7.17
N SER A 333 19.57 25.54 8.44
CA SER A 333 20.65 25.76 9.42
C SER A 333 21.47 24.52 9.70
N THR A 334 20.86 23.33 9.60
CA THR A 334 21.58 22.05 9.79
C THR A 334 22.51 21.77 8.62
N GLU A 335 22.11 22.15 7.40
CA GLU A 335 22.96 22.06 6.22
C GLU A 335 24.11 23.07 6.27
N GLU A 336 23.86 24.30 6.73
CA GLU A 336 24.90 25.33 6.93
C GLU A 336 25.93 24.93 7.98
N GLN A 337 25.50 24.33 9.09
CA GLN A 337 26.40 23.75 10.09
C GLN A 337 27.26 22.64 9.49
N GLY A 338 26.68 21.77 8.66
CA GLY A 338 27.42 20.75 7.93
C GLY A 338 28.48 21.34 7.01
N GLU A 339 28.14 22.41 6.27
CA GLU A 339 29.09 23.12 5.41
C GLU A 339 30.21 23.83 6.17
N ASN A 340 29.89 24.44 7.32
CA ASN A 340 30.88 25.05 8.21
C ASN A 340 31.88 24.02 8.75
N LEU A 341 31.44 22.77 8.95
CA LEU A 341 32.29 21.64 9.33
C LEU A 341 33.00 20.97 8.13
N GLY A 342 32.86 21.53 6.92
CA GLY A 342 33.56 21.08 5.71
C GLY A 342 32.77 20.14 4.79
N ALA A 343 31.53 19.74 5.14
CA ALA A 343 30.72 18.90 4.28
C ALA A 343 30.14 19.69 3.11
N LYS A 344 30.49 19.36 1.86
CA LYS A 344 29.98 20.03 0.64
C LYS A 344 29.46 19.04 -0.41
N GLY A 345 28.58 19.50 -1.29
CA GLY A 345 28.09 18.72 -2.44
C GLY A 345 27.44 17.39 -2.05
N PHE A 346 27.91 16.28 -2.64
CA PHE A 346 27.39 14.94 -2.34
C PHE A 346 27.67 14.50 -0.89
N LEU A 347 28.76 14.98 -0.28
CA LEU A 347 29.06 14.68 1.12
C LEU A 347 27.97 15.26 2.02
N LEU A 348 27.63 16.54 1.85
CA LEU A 348 26.54 17.21 2.58
C LEU A 348 25.20 16.49 2.39
N PHE A 349 24.88 16.13 1.14
CA PHE A 349 23.66 15.37 0.84
C PHE A 349 23.62 14.04 1.60
N ARG A 350 24.68 13.23 1.51
CA ARG A 350 24.71 11.89 2.11
C ARG A 350 24.74 11.93 3.64
N THR A 351 25.38 12.93 4.26
CA THR A 351 25.57 12.99 5.72
C THR A 351 24.50 13.78 6.45
N VAL A 352 23.88 14.78 5.81
CA VAL A 352 22.90 15.68 6.44
C VAL A 352 21.54 15.57 5.76
N THR A 353 21.44 15.98 4.48
CA THR A 353 20.15 16.18 3.81
C THR A 353 19.37 14.87 3.65
N PHE A 354 20.00 13.83 3.13
CA PHE A 354 19.36 12.54 2.85
C PHE A 354 18.94 11.82 4.14
N PRO A 355 19.79 11.68 5.19
CA PRO A 355 19.36 11.09 6.46
C PRO A 355 18.19 11.80 7.12
N LEU A 356 18.10 13.14 7.01
CA LEU A 356 16.99 13.92 7.56
C LEU A 356 15.71 13.78 6.73
N ALA A 357 15.82 13.64 5.40
CA ALA A 357 14.69 13.39 4.51
C ALA A 357 14.23 11.92 4.47
N LEU A 358 15.07 10.99 4.92
CA LEU A 358 14.84 9.54 4.84
C LEU A 358 13.49 9.08 5.41
N PRO A 359 12.97 9.61 6.54
CA PRO A 359 11.65 9.22 7.05
C PRO A 359 10.52 9.47 6.06
N GLY A 360 10.52 10.62 5.39
CA GLY A 360 9.52 10.93 4.37
C GLY A 360 9.71 10.10 3.10
N ILE A 361 10.95 9.90 2.64
CA ILE A 361 11.24 9.03 1.50
C ILE A 361 10.71 7.61 1.74
N VAL A 362 10.94 7.07 2.93
CA VAL A 362 10.49 5.73 3.31
C VAL A 362 8.99 5.65 3.48
N ALA A 363 8.31 6.71 3.95
CA ALA A 363 6.85 6.75 3.92
C ALA A 363 6.30 6.56 2.51
N GLY A 364 6.88 7.25 1.51
CA GLY A 364 6.54 7.05 0.10
C GLY A 364 6.86 5.63 -0.40
N ALA A 365 8.03 5.10 -0.07
CA ALA A 365 8.45 3.75 -0.48
C ALA A 365 7.53 2.65 0.08
N ILE A 366 7.06 2.79 1.31
CA ILE A 366 6.11 1.86 1.93
C ILE A 366 4.79 1.82 1.14
N ILE A 367 4.27 2.99 0.75
CA ILE A 367 3.03 3.07 -0.03
C ILE A 367 3.21 2.39 -1.38
N VAL A 368 4.31 2.66 -2.09
CA VAL A 368 4.60 2.01 -3.37
C VAL A 368 4.75 0.49 -3.25
N TYR A 369 5.39 0.01 -2.19
CA TYR A 369 5.52 -1.42 -1.92
C TYR A 369 4.14 -2.10 -1.79
N ILE A 370 3.25 -1.51 -0.98
CA ILE A 370 1.90 -2.05 -0.79
C ILE A 370 1.11 -1.99 -2.10
N PHE A 371 1.15 -0.85 -2.81
CA PHE A 371 0.41 -0.66 -4.06
C PHE A 371 0.90 -1.60 -5.17
N SER A 372 2.20 -1.81 -5.30
CA SER A 372 2.76 -2.76 -6.27
C SER A 372 2.38 -4.20 -5.97
N LEU A 373 2.39 -4.58 -4.68
CA LEU A 373 2.00 -5.93 -4.26
C LEU A 373 0.51 -6.19 -4.52
N GLU A 374 -0.36 -5.19 -4.34
CA GLU A 374 -1.82 -5.34 -4.50
C GLU A 374 -2.37 -5.05 -5.89
N ASP A 375 -1.58 -4.45 -6.77
CA ASP A 375 -2.05 -4.06 -8.09
C ASP A 375 -2.42 -5.29 -8.93
N VAL A 376 -3.65 -5.24 -9.44
CA VAL A 376 -4.26 -6.23 -10.33
C VAL A 376 -4.44 -5.66 -11.73
N GLY A 377 -4.34 -4.34 -11.90
CA GLY A 377 -4.55 -3.65 -13.17
C GLY A 377 -3.47 -3.96 -14.19
N ALA A 378 -2.20 -3.71 -13.85
CA ALA A 378 -1.09 -4.01 -14.76
C ALA A 378 -0.99 -5.52 -15.09
N PRO A 379 -1.05 -6.45 -14.12
CA PRO A 379 -1.03 -7.89 -14.43
C PRO A 379 -2.09 -8.32 -15.44
N LEU A 380 -3.33 -7.83 -15.32
CA LEU A 380 -4.40 -8.18 -16.26
C LEU A 380 -4.16 -7.66 -17.68
N ILE A 381 -3.60 -6.45 -17.82
CA ILE A 381 -3.26 -5.88 -19.14
C ILE A 381 -2.11 -6.63 -19.82
N PHE A 382 -1.09 -6.97 -19.04
CA PHE A 382 0.06 -7.75 -19.53
C PHE A 382 -0.24 -9.26 -19.61
N GLN A 383 -1.44 -9.69 -19.20
CA GLN A 383 -1.86 -11.10 -19.15
C GLN A 383 -0.92 -11.97 -18.28
N GLU A 384 -0.34 -11.35 -17.25
CA GLU A 384 0.60 -11.98 -16.35
C GLU A 384 -0.15 -12.52 -15.13
N TRP A 385 -0.41 -13.83 -15.14
CA TRP A 385 -1.15 -14.51 -14.08
C TRP A 385 -0.25 -15.06 -12.96
N ASN A 386 1.07 -14.97 -13.08
CA ASN A 386 2.01 -15.47 -12.06
C ASN A 386 2.27 -14.45 -10.95
N LEU A 387 1.23 -13.74 -10.51
CA LEU A 387 1.26 -12.75 -9.43
C LEU A 387 0.10 -13.02 -8.46
N MET A 388 0.31 -12.81 -7.16
CA MET A 388 -0.65 -13.09 -6.10
C MET A 388 -1.96 -12.34 -6.34
N SER A 389 -1.87 -11.07 -6.74
CA SER A 389 -3.04 -10.23 -7.05
C SER A 389 -3.88 -10.82 -8.20
N ALA A 390 -3.23 -11.21 -9.29
CA ALA A 390 -3.89 -11.83 -10.44
C ALA A 390 -4.53 -13.18 -10.08
N GLN A 391 -3.87 -14.00 -9.26
CA GLN A 391 -4.38 -15.32 -8.84
C GLN A 391 -5.54 -15.21 -7.85
N ILE A 392 -5.48 -14.29 -6.89
CA ILE A 392 -6.61 -14.03 -6.00
C ILE A 392 -7.81 -13.56 -6.83
N PHE A 393 -7.60 -12.64 -7.78
CA PHE A 393 -8.65 -12.19 -8.69
C PHE A 393 -9.22 -13.33 -9.55
N LYS A 394 -8.37 -14.24 -10.08
CA LYS A 394 -8.82 -15.42 -10.83
C LYS A 394 -9.80 -16.27 -10.01
N GLY A 395 -9.60 -16.35 -8.70
CA GLY A 395 -10.52 -17.03 -7.77
C GLY A 395 -11.92 -16.42 -7.65
N PHE A 396 -12.12 -15.16 -8.05
CA PHE A 396 -13.43 -14.50 -8.10
C PHE A 396 -14.18 -14.68 -9.42
N VAL A 397 -13.48 -15.08 -10.48
CA VAL A 397 -14.04 -15.20 -11.84
C VAL A 397 -14.27 -16.67 -12.19
N THR A 398 -14.56 -17.50 -11.18
CA THR A 398 -14.86 -18.92 -11.35
C THR A 398 -16.28 -19.10 -11.88
N GLN A 399 -16.48 -20.13 -12.70
CA GLN A 399 -17.81 -20.44 -13.27
C GLN A 399 -18.83 -20.86 -12.19
N THR A 400 -18.36 -21.34 -11.04
CA THR A 400 -19.21 -21.75 -9.92
C THR A 400 -19.71 -20.58 -9.07
N GLY A 401 -19.14 -19.37 -9.24
CA GLY A 401 -19.43 -18.23 -8.35
C GLY A 401 -18.96 -18.42 -6.90
N ILE A 402 -18.18 -19.48 -6.63
CA ILE A 402 -17.67 -19.78 -5.29
C ILE A 402 -16.18 -19.45 -5.24
N VAL A 403 -15.80 -18.63 -4.26
CA VAL A 403 -14.40 -18.31 -3.98
C VAL A 403 -13.78 -19.43 -3.15
N SER A 404 -12.74 -20.06 -3.70
CA SER A 404 -12.06 -21.19 -3.05
C SER A 404 -11.34 -20.80 -1.74
N PRO A 405 -11.28 -21.70 -0.74
CA PRO A 405 -10.42 -21.55 0.44
C PRO A 405 -8.93 -21.29 0.13
N GLU A 406 -8.43 -21.80 -1.00
CA GLU A 406 -7.06 -21.53 -1.48
C GLU A 406 -6.84 -20.05 -1.79
N SER A 407 -7.84 -19.36 -2.36
CA SER A 407 -7.79 -17.90 -2.59
C SER A 407 -7.74 -17.13 -1.28
N ALA A 408 -8.48 -17.58 -0.24
CA ALA A 408 -8.41 -17.01 1.10
C ALA A 408 -7.02 -17.18 1.73
N ALA A 409 -6.43 -18.37 1.60
CA ALA A 409 -5.08 -18.66 2.07
C ALA A 409 -4.03 -17.80 1.36
N LEU A 410 -4.14 -17.64 0.03
CA LEU A 410 -3.26 -16.76 -0.74
C LEU A 410 -3.44 -15.29 -0.35
N GLY A 411 -4.68 -14.85 -0.10
CA GLY A 411 -4.97 -13.53 0.43
C GLY A 411 -4.33 -13.29 1.80
N LEU A 412 -4.38 -14.28 2.70
CA LEU A 412 -3.73 -14.18 4.01
C LEU A 412 -2.20 -14.12 3.88
N VAL A 413 -1.61 -14.93 2.99
CA VAL A 413 -0.16 -14.89 2.69
C VAL A 413 0.24 -13.53 2.14
N MET A 414 -0.54 -12.97 1.22
CA MET A 414 -0.33 -11.64 0.67
C MET A 414 -0.43 -10.54 1.73
N LEU A 415 -1.45 -10.59 2.60
CA LEU A 415 -1.59 -9.66 3.73
C LEU A 415 -0.39 -9.77 4.66
N PHE A 416 0.05 -10.98 4.96
CA PHE A 416 1.23 -11.21 5.77
C PHE A 416 2.46 -10.58 5.13
N ILE A 417 2.77 -10.86 3.85
CA ILE A 417 3.89 -10.27 3.11
C ILE A 417 3.80 -8.73 3.05
N ALA A 418 2.60 -8.17 2.88
CA ALA A 418 2.37 -6.73 2.89
C ALA A 418 2.74 -6.11 4.24
N VAL A 419 2.23 -6.68 5.34
CA VAL A 419 2.51 -6.24 6.72
C VAL A 419 4.00 -6.43 7.04
N LEU A 420 4.61 -7.53 6.61
CA LEU A 420 6.04 -7.78 6.81
C LEU A 420 6.89 -6.71 6.13
N GLY A 421 6.62 -6.41 4.86
CA GLY A 421 7.35 -5.37 4.13
C GLY A 421 7.10 -3.99 4.71
N PHE A 422 5.86 -3.64 5.06
CA PHE A 422 5.54 -2.40 5.77
C PHE A 422 6.39 -2.24 7.04
N LEU A 423 6.41 -3.26 7.91
CA LEU A 423 7.14 -3.21 9.17
C LEU A 423 8.65 -3.23 8.96
N ALA A 424 9.16 -3.97 7.97
CA ALA A 424 10.58 -4.01 7.63
C ALA A 424 11.09 -2.64 7.13
N ILE A 425 10.39 -2.04 6.16
CA ILE A 425 10.73 -0.74 5.59
C ILE A 425 10.59 0.35 6.67
N ARG A 426 9.50 0.34 7.46
CA ARG A 426 9.30 1.29 8.57
C ARG A 426 10.37 1.17 9.64
N ASN A 427 10.75 -0.05 10.04
CA ASN A 427 11.74 -0.29 11.09
C ASN A 427 13.14 0.24 10.72
N TYR A 428 13.50 0.18 9.44
CA TYR A 428 14.78 0.73 8.95
C TYR A 428 14.94 2.21 9.32
N VAL A 429 13.85 2.99 9.38
CA VAL A 429 13.87 4.43 9.67
C VAL A 429 13.44 4.75 11.12
N GLY A 430 12.63 3.88 11.74
CA GLY A 430 12.09 4.06 13.09
C GLY A 430 13.12 4.19 14.24
N MET A 431 14.42 4.11 13.97
CA MET A 431 15.48 4.31 14.97
C MET A 431 16.06 5.73 15.02
N ARG A 432 15.58 6.65 14.18
CA ARG A 432 15.97 8.06 14.24
C ARG A 432 14.74 8.93 14.11
N SER A 433 14.04 9.09 15.23
CA SER A 433 13.18 10.27 15.43
C SER A 433 14.11 11.50 15.41
N TYR A 434 14.58 11.89 14.23
CA TYR A 434 14.93 13.28 14.01
C TYR A 434 13.59 13.98 14.08
N ALA A 435 13.26 14.40 15.30
CA ALA A 435 12.10 15.22 15.56
C ALA A 435 12.25 16.46 14.69
N MET A 436 11.69 16.42 13.48
CA MET A 436 11.42 17.59 12.66
C MET A 436 10.24 18.30 13.30
N ILE A 437 10.45 18.75 14.54
CA ILE A 437 9.63 19.78 15.16
C ILE A 437 9.97 21.01 14.33
N SER A 438 9.14 21.25 13.31
CA SER A 438 9.09 22.53 12.62
C SER A 438 8.80 23.58 13.67
N ARG A 439 9.86 24.19 14.21
CA ARG A 439 9.77 25.32 15.13
C ARG A 439 9.39 26.54 14.32
N GLY A 440 8.10 26.66 13.97
CA GLY A 440 7.37 27.91 13.74
C GLY A 440 7.95 28.98 12.80
N GLY A 441 9.01 28.69 12.05
CA GLY A 441 9.67 29.61 11.13
C GLY A 441 9.20 29.37 9.70
N ARG A 442 9.13 30.44 8.91
CA ARG A 442 8.95 30.33 7.46
C ARG A 442 10.25 29.72 6.89
N LEU A 443 10.31 28.40 6.82
CA LEU A 443 11.43 27.66 6.21
C LEU A 443 11.53 28.08 4.74
N VAL A 444 12.44 29.02 4.44
CA VAL A 444 12.80 29.33 3.05
C VAL A 444 13.72 28.21 2.61
N SER A 445 13.19 27.30 1.79
CA SER A 445 13.98 26.21 1.22
C SER A 445 15.19 26.78 0.48
N ARG A 446 16.39 26.31 0.83
CA ARG A 446 17.63 26.71 0.17
C ARG A 446 17.69 26.11 -1.23
N GLN A 447 17.48 26.96 -2.23
CA GLN A 447 17.65 26.61 -3.64
C GLN A 447 18.97 27.18 -4.16
N ARG A 448 19.69 26.41 -4.97
CA ARG A 448 20.91 26.86 -5.65
C ARG A 448 20.65 26.92 -7.16
N PRO A 449 21.15 27.95 -7.88
CA PRO A 449 21.10 27.92 -9.34
C PRO A 449 21.84 26.69 -9.85
N ALA A 450 21.25 25.97 -10.80
CA ALA A 450 21.89 24.81 -11.41
C ALA A 450 23.08 25.25 -12.27
N GLY A 451 24.28 24.74 -11.96
CA GLY A 451 25.45 24.93 -12.82
C GLY A 451 25.33 24.16 -14.16
N PRO A 452 26.23 24.38 -15.13
CA PRO A 452 26.12 23.81 -16.48
C PRO A 452 25.98 22.27 -16.51
N LEU A 453 26.79 21.56 -15.71
CA LEU A 453 26.71 20.10 -15.59
C LEU A 453 25.37 19.64 -14.99
N ALA A 454 24.86 20.36 -13.99
CA ALA A 454 23.58 20.05 -13.37
C ALA A 454 22.42 20.31 -14.35
N LEU A 455 22.47 21.40 -15.12
CA LEU A 455 21.51 21.67 -16.19
C LEU A 455 21.54 20.57 -17.26
N ALA A 456 22.72 20.13 -17.71
CA ALA A 456 22.85 19.04 -18.65
C ALA A 456 22.23 17.75 -18.11
N ALA A 457 22.50 17.38 -16.85
CA ALA A 457 21.89 16.22 -16.21
C ALA A 457 20.36 16.34 -16.10
N ILE A 458 19.85 17.53 -15.76
CA ILE A 458 18.41 17.79 -15.67
C ILE A 458 17.75 17.62 -17.04
N TYR A 459 18.27 18.26 -18.09
CA TYR A 459 17.63 18.24 -19.41
C TYR A 459 17.87 16.94 -20.19
N LEU A 460 18.97 16.21 -19.95
CA LEU A 460 19.26 14.96 -20.66
C LEU A 460 18.75 13.70 -19.95
N LEU A 461 18.54 13.75 -18.62
CA LEU A 461 18.09 12.59 -17.85
C LEU A 461 16.73 12.79 -17.22
N VAL A 462 16.54 13.87 -16.46
CA VAL A 462 15.33 14.08 -15.65
C VAL A 462 14.14 14.47 -16.52
N VAL A 463 14.31 15.41 -17.45
CA VAL A 463 13.25 15.86 -18.34
C VAL A 463 12.74 14.72 -19.24
N PRO A 464 13.59 13.97 -19.96
CA PRO A 464 13.13 12.84 -20.78
C PRO A 464 12.45 11.77 -19.94
N PHE A 465 12.98 11.46 -18.76
CA PHE A 465 12.33 10.54 -17.83
C PHE A 465 10.91 11.00 -17.47
N VAL A 466 10.75 12.25 -17.03
CA VAL A 466 9.41 12.78 -16.69
C VAL A 466 8.49 12.76 -17.89
N LEU A 467 8.96 13.14 -19.09
CA LEU A 467 8.16 13.09 -20.32
C LEU A 467 7.68 11.67 -20.65
N VAL A 468 8.54 10.66 -20.53
CA VAL A 468 8.16 9.24 -20.70
C VAL A 468 7.10 8.86 -19.67
N THR A 469 7.23 9.30 -18.42
CA THR A 469 6.25 8.94 -17.38
C THR A 469 4.92 9.66 -17.50
N VAL A 470 4.88 10.85 -18.12
CA VAL A 470 3.66 11.62 -18.41
C VAL A 470 2.93 11.04 -19.62
N PHE A 471 3.66 10.36 -20.50
CA PHE A 471 3.13 9.86 -21.75
C PHE A 471 1.89 8.97 -21.59
N PRO A 472 1.78 8.05 -20.62
CA PRO A 472 0.59 7.24 -20.47
C PRO A 472 -0.70 8.04 -20.30
N GLN A 473 -0.67 9.13 -19.53
CA GLN A 473 -1.82 10.03 -19.39
C GLN A 473 -2.12 10.73 -20.72
N ILE A 474 -1.11 11.16 -21.46
CA ILE A 474 -1.31 11.71 -22.82
C ILE A 474 -1.94 10.65 -23.73
N GLY A 475 -1.42 9.43 -23.71
CA GLY A 475 -1.92 8.32 -24.52
C GLY A 475 -3.34 7.90 -24.16
N VAL A 476 -3.80 8.12 -22.91
CA VAL A 476 -5.22 7.97 -22.56
C VAL A 476 -6.08 8.92 -23.39
N PHE A 477 -5.71 10.20 -23.51
CA PHE A 477 -6.41 11.15 -24.37
C PHE A 477 -6.30 10.74 -25.85
N LEU A 478 -5.11 10.37 -26.31
CA LEU A 478 -4.90 9.98 -27.71
C LEU A 478 -5.73 8.75 -28.10
N LEU A 479 -5.87 7.76 -27.22
CA LEU A 479 -6.76 6.61 -27.42
C LEU A 479 -8.23 7.03 -27.38
N ALA A 480 -8.62 7.85 -26.40
CA ALA A 480 -10.01 8.27 -26.20
C ALA A 480 -10.58 9.05 -27.41
N PHE A 481 -9.74 9.85 -28.06
CA PHE A 481 -10.09 10.59 -29.27
C PHE A 481 -9.76 9.86 -30.58
N ASN A 482 -9.31 8.59 -30.50
CA ASN A 482 -8.90 7.79 -31.66
C ASN A 482 -7.74 8.37 -32.49
N VAL A 483 -6.93 9.25 -31.90
CA VAL A 483 -5.73 9.80 -32.54
C VAL A 483 -4.61 8.76 -32.57
N MET A 484 -4.58 7.86 -31.58
CA MET A 484 -3.68 6.71 -31.52
C MET A 484 -4.50 5.41 -31.65
N PRO A 485 -4.10 4.46 -32.51
CA PRO A 485 -4.80 3.19 -32.65
C PRO A 485 -4.57 2.28 -31.43
N PRO A 486 -5.46 1.31 -31.19
CA PRO A 486 -5.42 0.49 -30.00
C PRO A 486 -4.27 -0.53 -29.97
N ARG A 487 -3.68 -0.87 -31.13
CA ARG A 487 -2.62 -1.89 -31.26
C ARG A 487 -1.34 -1.36 -31.92
N GLY A 488 -1.08 -0.06 -31.87
CA GLY A 488 0.12 0.51 -32.47
C GLY A 488 0.34 1.98 -32.15
N PHE A 489 1.40 2.55 -32.72
CA PHE A 489 1.82 3.92 -32.47
C PHE A 489 1.88 4.75 -33.75
N SER A 490 0.73 4.96 -34.39
CA SER A 490 0.59 5.92 -35.49
C SER A 490 -0.32 7.06 -35.07
N LEU A 491 0.19 8.28 -35.04
CA LEU A 491 -0.62 9.45 -34.70
C LEU A 491 -1.31 9.96 -35.97
N SER A 492 -2.64 9.93 -35.99
CA SER A 492 -3.43 10.43 -37.12
C SER A 492 -4.59 11.28 -36.62
N LEU A 493 -4.61 12.56 -37.02
CA LEU A 493 -5.74 13.45 -36.76
C LEU A 493 -6.94 13.14 -37.65
N ALA A 494 -6.76 12.44 -38.77
CA ALA A 494 -7.86 12.05 -39.65
C ALA A 494 -8.82 11.06 -38.98
N GLY A 495 -8.35 10.31 -37.99
CA GLY A 495 -9.17 9.38 -37.20
C GLY A 495 -9.87 10.03 -36.00
N PHE A 496 -9.65 11.33 -35.74
CA PHE A 496 -10.19 12.02 -34.57
C PHE A 496 -11.72 11.90 -34.53
N THR A 497 -12.26 11.49 -33.38
CA THR A 497 -13.70 11.38 -33.19
C THR A 497 -14.11 11.64 -31.72
N LEU A 498 -15.34 12.11 -31.54
CA LEU A 498 -16.02 12.24 -30.25
C LEU A 498 -17.03 11.12 -29.99
N ASP A 499 -17.24 10.20 -30.93
CA ASP A 499 -18.26 9.14 -30.86
C ASP A 499 -18.11 8.29 -29.59
N TYR A 500 -16.88 8.07 -29.12
CA TYR A 500 -16.64 7.30 -27.90
C TYR A 500 -17.14 8.01 -26.64
N PHE A 501 -17.07 9.35 -26.59
CA PHE A 501 -17.64 10.14 -25.50
C PHE A 501 -19.16 10.18 -25.60
N GLU A 502 -19.73 10.32 -26.80
CA GLU A 502 -21.18 10.24 -27.00
C GLU A 502 -21.74 8.90 -26.50
N LYS A 503 -21.07 7.79 -26.85
CA LYS A 503 -21.42 6.45 -26.36
C LYS A 503 -21.45 6.34 -24.84
N LEU A 504 -20.56 7.05 -24.12
CA LEU A 504 -20.56 7.02 -22.65
C LEU A 504 -21.89 7.49 -22.05
N PHE A 505 -22.54 8.47 -22.67
CA PHE A 505 -23.75 9.10 -22.14
C PHE A 505 -25.02 8.61 -22.83
N LEU A 506 -24.94 8.19 -24.09
CA LEU A 506 -26.10 7.78 -24.88
C LEU A 506 -26.38 6.28 -24.80
N ASP A 507 -25.36 5.43 -24.59
CA ASP A 507 -25.56 3.98 -24.42
C ASP A 507 -25.95 3.69 -22.96
N PRO A 508 -27.19 3.25 -22.68
CA PRO A 508 -27.63 2.95 -21.32
C PRO A 508 -26.80 1.82 -20.67
N GLY A 509 -26.28 0.91 -21.48
CA GLY A 509 -25.40 -0.17 -21.06
C GLY A 509 -24.06 0.35 -20.54
N ILE A 510 -23.54 1.47 -21.07
CA ILE A 510 -22.28 2.07 -20.63
C ILE A 510 -22.51 3.09 -19.51
N PHE A 511 -23.53 3.94 -19.66
CA PHE A 511 -23.85 5.00 -18.71
C PHE A 511 -24.14 4.47 -17.30
N THR A 512 -24.73 3.26 -17.20
CA THR A 512 -24.98 2.59 -15.92
C THR A 512 -23.71 2.46 -15.08
N TYR A 513 -22.57 2.10 -15.67
CA TYR A 513 -21.29 1.97 -14.94
C TYR A 513 -20.76 3.32 -14.45
N ILE A 514 -20.97 4.39 -15.22
CA ILE A 514 -20.61 5.77 -14.83
C ILE A 514 -21.46 6.21 -13.65
N ARG A 515 -22.79 6.07 -13.76
CA ARG A 515 -23.75 6.36 -12.70
C ARG A 515 -23.41 5.60 -11.42
N ASN A 516 -23.18 4.29 -11.53
CA ASN A 516 -22.82 3.43 -10.40
C ASN A 516 -21.56 3.94 -9.70
N THR A 517 -20.51 4.29 -10.46
CA THR A 517 -19.26 4.80 -9.88
C THR A 517 -19.46 6.10 -9.11
N LEU A 518 -20.13 7.09 -9.73
CA LEU A 518 -20.38 8.38 -9.08
C LEU A 518 -21.27 8.23 -7.85
N MET A 519 -22.33 7.41 -7.95
CA MET A 519 -23.25 7.15 -6.85
C MET A 519 -22.56 6.45 -5.70
N TYR A 520 -21.81 5.37 -5.96
CA TYR A 520 -21.15 4.61 -4.91
C TYR A 520 -20.06 5.44 -4.24
N ALA A 521 -19.23 6.17 -5.00
CA ALA A 521 -18.21 7.03 -4.41
C ALA A 521 -18.82 8.14 -3.55
N THR A 522 -19.91 8.76 -4.00
CA THR A 522 -20.62 9.82 -3.25
C THR A 522 -21.22 9.29 -1.95
N ILE A 523 -21.94 8.16 -1.99
CA ILE A 523 -22.54 7.58 -0.77
C ILE A 523 -21.42 7.12 0.19
N SER A 524 -20.39 6.47 -0.34
CA SER A 524 -19.26 5.98 0.47
C SER A 524 -18.51 7.10 1.17
N VAL A 525 -18.28 8.23 0.50
CA VAL A 525 -17.58 9.36 1.12
C VAL A 525 -18.44 10.01 2.21
N LEU A 526 -19.75 10.10 2.04
CA LEU A 526 -20.65 10.62 3.08
C LEU A 526 -20.61 9.74 4.33
N VAL A 527 -20.65 8.41 4.16
CA VAL A 527 -20.48 7.46 5.26
C VAL A 527 -19.10 7.62 5.92
N ALA A 528 -18.04 7.73 5.12
CA ALA A 528 -16.68 7.90 5.62
C ALA A 528 -16.48 9.23 6.35
N VAL A 529 -17.12 10.33 5.94
CA VAL A 529 -17.06 11.63 6.64
C VAL A 529 -17.71 11.54 8.02
N VAL A 530 -18.86 10.88 8.13
CA VAL A 530 -19.52 10.66 9.43
C VAL A 530 -18.60 9.88 10.37
N LEU A 531 -18.07 8.74 9.89
CA LEU A 531 -17.11 7.95 10.66
C LEU A 531 -15.84 8.73 10.98
N ALA A 532 -15.35 9.56 10.06
CA ALA A 532 -14.15 10.35 10.24
C ALA A 532 -14.30 11.46 11.28
N ILE A 533 -15.46 12.11 11.35
CA ILE A 533 -15.76 13.09 12.41
C ILE A 533 -15.79 12.39 13.77
N MET A 534 -16.44 11.23 13.87
CA MET A 534 -16.51 10.46 15.12
C MET A 534 -15.12 10.00 15.57
N VAL A 535 -14.37 9.35 14.69
CA VAL A 535 -12.99 8.89 14.95
C VAL A 535 -12.08 10.07 15.25
N GLY A 536 -12.08 11.10 14.41
CA GLY A 536 -11.20 12.26 14.54
C GLY A 536 -11.43 13.02 15.84
N TYR A 537 -12.69 13.21 16.24
CA TYR A 537 -13.02 13.83 17.52
C TYR A 537 -12.58 12.97 18.70
N SER A 538 -12.90 11.66 18.67
CA SER A 538 -12.52 10.75 19.74
C SER A 538 -11.01 10.63 19.91
N VAL A 539 -10.26 10.44 18.83
CA VAL A 539 -8.79 10.31 18.88
C VAL A 539 -8.14 11.62 19.36
N SER A 540 -8.69 12.78 19.00
CA SER A 540 -8.10 14.09 19.35
C SER A 540 -8.44 14.58 20.76
N ARG A 541 -9.53 14.11 21.38
CA ARG A 541 -10.01 14.62 22.68
C ARG A 541 -9.98 13.61 23.82
N VAL A 542 -9.84 12.32 23.54
CA VAL A 542 -9.77 11.29 24.58
C VAL A 542 -8.38 11.30 25.22
N LYS A 543 -8.32 11.66 26.51
CA LYS A 543 -7.09 11.70 27.32
C LYS A 543 -6.48 10.31 27.57
N VAL A 544 -7.24 9.24 27.34
CA VAL A 544 -6.81 7.86 27.53
C VAL A 544 -6.05 7.37 26.30
N SER A 545 -4.72 7.50 26.36
CA SER A 545 -3.82 7.27 25.22
C SER A 545 -3.95 5.89 24.55
N TRP A 546 -4.21 4.82 25.30
CA TRP A 546 -4.34 3.49 24.67
C TRP A 546 -5.62 3.37 23.84
N LEU A 547 -6.72 3.99 24.28
CA LEU A 547 -8.02 3.90 23.61
C LEU A 547 -8.01 4.73 22.32
N SER A 548 -7.47 5.95 22.39
CA SER A 548 -7.28 6.80 21.22
C SER A 548 -6.32 6.16 20.21
N ASN A 549 -5.22 5.54 20.66
CA ASN A 549 -4.29 4.84 19.77
C ASN A 549 -4.91 3.62 19.09
N VAL A 550 -5.75 2.84 19.79
CA VAL A 550 -6.45 1.69 19.17
C VAL A 550 -7.41 2.18 18.09
N LEU A 551 -8.20 3.21 18.38
CA LEU A 551 -9.14 3.76 17.40
C LEU A 551 -8.42 4.39 16.20
N ASP A 552 -7.33 5.14 16.42
CA ASP A 552 -6.48 5.68 15.35
C ASP A 552 -5.88 4.56 14.48
N THR A 553 -5.40 3.49 15.12
CA THR A 553 -4.85 2.33 14.42
C THR A 553 -5.92 1.63 13.58
N LEU A 554 -7.11 1.37 14.15
CA LEU A 554 -8.23 0.76 13.43
C LEU A 554 -8.68 1.60 12.24
N ALA A 555 -8.68 2.92 12.39
CA ALA A 555 -9.06 3.83 11.32
C ALA A 555 -8.02 3.95 10.20
N THR A 556 -6.78 3.50 10.43
CA THR A 556 -5.65 3.72 9.49
C THR A 556 -5.01 2.45 8.97
N ILE A 557 -5.20 1.32 9.65
CA ILE A 557 -4.79 -0.01 9.18
C ILE A 557 -5.37 -0.41 7.82
N PRO A 558 -6.55 0.08 7.33
CA PRO A 558 -6.99 -0.23 5.97
C PRO A 558 -5.98 0.15 4.87
N LEU A 559 -5.07 1.10 5.10
CA LEU A 559 -4.00 1.44 4.15
C LEU A 559 -2.98 0.31 3.96
N ALA A 560 -2.82 -0.54 4.96
CA ALA A 560 -1.84 -1.62 4.96
C ALA A 560 -2.41 -2.96 4.46
N ILE A 561 -3.74 -3.05 4.31
CA ILE A 561 -4.43 -4.28 3.95
C ILE A 561 -4.67 -4.28 2.44
N PRO A 562 -4.16 -5.29 1.70
CA PRO A 562 -4.37 -5.36 0.27
C PRO A 562 -5.85 -5.44 -0.09
N GLY A 563 -6.21 -4.80 -1.19
CA GLY A 563 -7.59 -4.64 -1.62
C GLY A 563 -8.34 -5.90 -1.93
N LEU A 564 -7.64 -6.84 -2.55
CA LEU A 564 -8.19 -8.15 -2.84
C LEU A 564 -8.43 -8.96 -1.55
N VAL A 565 -7.68 -8.71 -0.48
CA VAL A 565 -7.92 -9.31 0.83
C VAL A 565 -9.17 -8.73 1.48
N ILE A 566 -9.37 -7.41 1.35
CA ILE A 566 -10.62 -6.76 1.76
C ILE A 566 -11.81 -7.33 0.96
N ALA A 567 -11.66 -7.50 -0.36
CA ALA A 567 -12.69 -8.12 -1.20
C ALA A 567 -13.02 -9.55 -0.78
N LEU A 568 -12.01 -10.38 -0.50
CA LEU A 568 -12.19 -11.74 0.05
C LEU A 568 -12.95 -11.68 1.38
N GLY A 569 -12.54 -10.77 2.26
CA GLY A 569 -13.20 -10.58 3.56
C GLY A 569 -14.66 -10.22 3.41
N TYR A 570 -15.00 -9.28 2.52
CA TYR A 570 -16.40 -8.93 2.27
C TYR A 570 -17.20 -10.05 1.63
N TYR A 571 -16.61 -10.79 0.67
CA TYR A 571 -17.26 -11.97 0.13
C TYR A 571 -17.63 -12.94 1.25
N TYR A 572 -16.67 -13.35 2.09
CA TYR A 572 -16.94 -14.30 3.17
C TYR A 572 -17.90 -13.73 4.22
N PHE A 573 -17.73 -12.46 4.61
CA PHE A 573 -18.60 -11.78 5.58
C PHE A 573 -20.06 -11.83 5.15
N PHE A 574 -20.35 -11.44 3.91
CA PHE A 574 -21.72 -11.41 3.43
C PHE A 574 -22.26 -12.81 3.12
N THR A 575 -21.45 -13.75 2.62
CA THR A 575 -21.90 -15.15 2.49
C THR A 575 -22.17 -15.83 3.84
N THR A 576 -21.48 -15.43 4.92
CA THR A 576 -21.65 -16.05 6.24
C THR A 576 -22.82 -15.46 7.01
N PHE A 577 -22.92 -14.12 7.10
CA PHE A 577 -23.92 -13.46 7.94
C PHE A 577 -25.21 -13.10 7.21
N PHE A 578 -25.18 -13.07 5.88
CA PHE A 578 -26.32 -12.68 5.04
C PHE A 578 -26.71 -13.77 4.04
N ALA A 579 -26.32 -15.02 4.31
CA ALA A 579 -26.61 -16.20 3.49
C ALA A 579 -28.09 -16.25 3.06
N GLY A 580 -28.34 -16.46 1.77
CA GLY A 580 -29.70 -16.57 1.21
C GLY A 580 -30.51 -15.26 1.17
N THR A 581 -29.91 -14.12 1.54
CA THR A 581 -30.52 -12.79 1.37
C THR A 581 -30.00 -12.12 0.10
N PRO A 582 -30.62 -11.01 -0.37
CA PRO A 582 -30.07 -10.22 -1.48
C PRO A 582 -28.68 -9.63 -1.23
N LEU A 583 -28.15 -9.69 0.00
CA LEU A 583 -26.78 -9.27 0.31
C LEU A 583 -25.77 -10.43 0.21
N ASP A 584 -26.20 -11.65 -0.08
CA ASP A 584 -25.34 -12.81 -0.27
C ASP A 584 -24.68 -12.80 -1.67
N PRO A 585 -23.34 -12.73 -1.79
CA PRO A 585 -22.64 -12.85 -3.06
C PRO A 585 -22.89 -14.18 -3.79
N ALA A 586 -23.26 -15.24 -3.06
CA ALA A 586 -23.59 -16.53 -3.66
C ALA A 586 -24.96 -16.52 -4.36
N SER A 587 -25.81 -15.52 -4.10
CA SER A 587 -27.11 -15.35 -4.74
C SER A 587 -26.98 -14.66 -6.11
N ILE A 588 -26.40 -15.38 -7.08
CA ILE A 588 -26.11 -14.88 -8.44
C ILE A 588 -27.37 -14.28 -9.08
N GLY A 589 -27.26 -13.04 -9.58
CA GLY A 589 -28.35 -12.31 -10.23
C GLY A 589 -29.27 -11.54 -9.26
N ALA A 590 -29.44 -11.99 -8.01
CA ALA A 590 -30.22 -11.28 -6.98
C ALA A 590 -29.33 -10.41 -6.05
N PHE A 591 -28.03 -10.69 -6.03
CA PHE A 591 -27.04 -10.02 -5.18
C PHE A 591 -26.99 -8.50 -5.41
N GLN A 592 -27.17 -7.73 -4.34
CA GLN A 592 -27.10 -6.27 -4.28
C GLN A 592 -25.65 -5.82 -4.05
N ALA A 593 -24.81 -6.00 -5.08
CA ALA A 593 -23.40 -5.64 -5.06
C ALA A 593 -23.16 -4.18 -4.65
N TRP A 594 -24.07 -3.26 -4.99
CA TRP A 594 -23.91 -1.83 -4.67
C TRP A 594 -23.77 -1.54 -3.17
N VAL A 595 -24.51 -2.26 -2.31
CA VAL A 595 -24.45 -2.06 -0.85
C VAL A 595 -23.08 -2.48 -0.32
N VAL A 596 -22.62 -3.65 -0.75
CA VAL A 596 -21.32 -4.20 -0.37
C VAL A 596 -20.18 -3.30 -0.86
N LEU A 597 -20.28 -2.80 -2.09
CA LEU A 597 -19.29 -1.87 -2.66
C LEU A 597 -19.22 -0.56 -1.85
N VAL A 598 -20.36 0.03 -1.47
CA VAL A 598 -20.40 1.26 -0.66
C VAL A 598 -19.73 1.05 0.71
N VAL A 599 -20.07 -0.04 1.39
CA VAL A 599 -19.45 -0.38 2.67
C VAL A 599 -17.95 -0.60 2.48
N ALA A 600 -17.54 -1.36 1.47
CA ALA A 600 -16.14 -1.66 1.20
C ALA A 600 -15.32 -0.40 0.89
N TYR A 601 -15.83 0.51 0.07
CA TYR A 601 -15.16 1.76 -0.26
C TYR A 601 -15.04 2.67 0.96
N SER A 602 -16.13 2.83 1.73
CA SER A 602 -16.14 3.71 2.91
C SER A 602 -15.11 3.28 3.95
N ILE A 603 -14.99 1.98 4.24
CA ILE A 603 -14.03 1.44 5.22
C ILE A 603 -12.60 1.45 4.66
N ARG A 604 -12.40 0.97 3.43
CA ARG A 604 -11.05 0.86 2.85
C ARG A 604 -10.39 2.21 2.64
N LYS A 605 -11.15 3.22 2.20
CA LYS A 605 -10.64 4.57 1.92
C LYS A 605 -10.92 5.56 3.08
N LEU A 606 -11.44 5.07 4.21
CA LEU A 606 -11.60 5.86 5.44
C LEU A 606 -10.33 6.63 5.87
N PRO A 607 -9.11 6.04 5.80
CA PRO A 607 -7.91 6.70 6.30
C PRO A 607 -7.63 8.06 5.65
N TYR A 608 -7.96 8.22 4.35
CA TYR A 608 -7.78 9.47 3.62
C TYR A 608 -8.68 10.59 4.16
N VAL A 609 -9.89 10.25 4.60
CA VAL A 609 -10.84 11.20 5.18
C VAL A 609 -10.49 11.48 6.64
N VAL A 610 -10.24 10.44 7.44
CA VAL A 610 -9.90 10.54 8.87
C VAL A 610 -8.66 11.40 9.10
N ARG A 611 -7.58 11.21 8.33
CA ARG A 611 -6.34 11.97 8.52
C ARG A 611 -6.54 13.46 8.29
N SER A 612 -7.34 13.83 7.28
CA SER A 612 -7.70 15.24 7.03
C SER A 612 -8.53 15.82 8.16
N VAL A 613 -9.59 15.11 8.59
CA VAL A 613 -10.48 15.56 9.69
C VAL A 613 -9.73 15.67 11.01
N PHE A 614 -8.89 14.70 11.34
CA PHE A 614 -8.05 14.69 12.53
C PHE A 614 -7.06 15.86 12.54
N ALA A 615 -6.42 16.16 11.41
CA ALA A 615 -5.55 17.34 11.29
C ALA A 615 -6.33 18.64 11.57
N GLY A 616 -7.58 18.75 11.12
CA GLY A 616 -8.47 19.86 11.48
C GLY A 616 -8.68 19.98 12.99
N PHE A 617 -9.02 18.88 13.67
CA PHE A 617 -9.22 18.88 15.13
C PHE A 617 -7.95 19.24 15.92
N GLN A 618 -6.76 18.94 15.40
CA GLN A 618 -5.48 19.34 16.01
C GLN A 618 -5.23 20.85 15.93
N GLN A 619 -5.81 21.55 14.95
CA GLN A 619 -5.65 23.00 14.82
C GLN A 619 -6.56 23.79 15.77
N VAL A 620 -7.66 23.19 16.24
CA VAL A 620 -8.62 23.84 17.14
C VAL A 620 -8.20 23.61 18.60
N HIS A 621 -7.91 24.70 19.31
CA HIS A 621 -7.50 24.66 20.71
C HIS A 621 -8.64 24.14 21.62
N GLU A 622 -8.34 23.19 22.51
CA GLU A 622 -9.33 22.55 23.41
C GLU A 622 -10.10 23.56 24.28
N GLY A 623 -9.46 24.66 24.67
CA GLY A 623 -10.07 25.73 25.47
C GLY A 623 -11.33 26.37 24.85
N LEU A 624 -11.50 26.33 23.52
CA LEU A 624 -12.74 26.80 22.88
C LEU A 624 -13.93 25.89 23.22
N GLU A 625 -13.68 24.59 23.32
CA GLU A 625 -14.70 23.62 23.73
C GLU A 625 -15.04 23.78 25.21
N GLU A 626 -14.02 23.94 26.07
CA GLU A 626 -14.20 24.14 27.51
C GLU A 626 -14.98 25.43 27.81
N ALA A 627 -14.69 26.52 27.10
CA ALA A 627 -15.43 27.78 27.23
C ALA A 627 -16.91 27.62 26.83
N ALA A 628 -17.19 26.94 25.72
CA ALA A 628 -18.57 26.73 25.27
C ALA A 628 -19.36 25.82 26.22
N LEU A 629 -18.72 24.76 26.77
CA LEU A 629 -19.30 23.89 27.80
C LEU A 629 -19.61 24.69 29.09
N ASN A 630 -18.70 25.57 29.52
CA ASN A 630 -18.90 26.42 30.70
C ASN A 630 -20.06 27.40 30.53
N LEU A 631 -20.33 27.87 29.31
CA LEU A 631 -21.49 28.71 28.97
C LEU A 631 -22.81 27.91 28.85
N GLY A 632 -22.80 26.61 29.16
CA GLY A 632 -23.99 25.76 29.17
C GLY A 632 -24.31 25.08 27.83
N ALA A 633 -23.42 25.13 26.83
CA ALA A 633 -23.61 24.36 25.62
C ALA A 633 -23.45 22.86 25.90
N SER A 634 -24.32 22.02 25.32
CA SER A 634 -24.14 20.57 25.34
C SER A 634 -22.98 20.15 24.43
N ARG A 635 -22.35 18.99 24.67
CA ARG A 635 -21.22 18.50 23.86
C ARG A 635 -21.54 18.43 22.37
N SER A 636 -22.74 17.96 22.00
CA SER A 636 -23.20 17.95 20.61
C SER A 636 -23.24 19.36 20.01
N LYS A 637 -23.75 20.35 20.77
CA LYS A 637 -23.79 21.75 20.34
C LYS A 637 -22.37 22.33 20.20
N VAL A 638 -21.44 21.94 21.07
CA VAL A 638 -20.03 22.32 20.95
C VAL A 638 -19.39 21.71 19.71
N ILE A 639 -19.54 20.40 19.48
CA ILE A 639 -18.96 19.71 18.33
C ILE A 639 -19.50 20.28 17.03
N PHE A 640 -20.82 20.30 16.85
CA PHE A 640 -21.44 20.69 15.57
C PHE A 640 -21.60 22.20 15.40
N GLY A 641 -21.69 22.97 16.49
CA GLY A 641 -21.92 24.41 16.45
C GLY A 641 -20.68 25.27 16.68
N VAL A 642 -19.62 24.75 17.30
CA VAL A 642 -18.37 25.49 17.54
C VAL A 642 -17.23 24.86 16.76
N VAL A 643 -16.90 23.59 17.00
CA VAL A 643 -15.68 22.96 16.46
C VAL A 643 -15.78 22.65 14.97
N LEU A 644 -16.88 22.02 14.53
CA LEU A 644 -17.06 21.59 13.15
C LEU A 644 -16.98 22.75 12.15
N PRO A 645 -17.57 23.95 12.41
CA PRO A 645 -17.37 25.13 11.58
C PRO A 645 -15.90 25.53 11.38
N TYR A 646 -15.05 25.41 12.40
CA TYR A 646 -13.61 25.72 12.27
C TYR A 646 -12.87 24.71 11.39
N ILE A 647 -13.31 23.45 11.38
CA ILE A 647 -12.61 22.37 10.65
C ILE A 647 -13.29 22.00 9.33
N ILE A 648 -14.37 22.68 8.92
CA ILE A 648 -15.19 22.30 7.77
C ILE A 648 -14.38 22.21 6.47
N SER A 649 -13.37 23.07 6.29
CA SER A 649 -12.48 23.02 5.13
C SER A 649 -11.59 21.77 5.11
N TYR A 650 -11.20 21.25 6.28
CA TYR A 650 -10.48 19.98 6.42
C TYR A 650 -11.39 18.78 6.16
N VAL A 651 -12.65 18.84 6.64
CA VAL A 651 -13.66 17.81 6.37
C VAL A 651 -13.93 17.73 4.87
N PHE A 652 -14.16 18.86 4.21
CA PHE A 652 -14.44 18.91 2.78
C PHE A 652 -13.24 18.46 1.95
N SER A 653 -12.02 18.90 2.28
CA SER A 653 -10.82 18.47 1.57
C SER A 653 -10.57 16.97 1.72
N GLY A 654 -10.81 16.43 2.92
CA GLY A 654 -10.79 14.99 3.18
C GLY A 654 -11.87 14.24 2.38
N ALA A 655 -13.08 14.79 2.29
CA ALA A 655 -14.16 14.22 1.50
C ALA A 655 -13.81 14.20 0.01
N VAL A 656 -13.34 15.30 -0.57
CA VAL A 656 -12.95 15.34 -1.98
C VAL A 656 -11.83 14.33 -2.29
N LEU A 657 -10.82 14.23 -1.40
CA LEU A 657 -9.75 13.25 -1.55
C LEU A 657 -10.29 11.82 -1.44
N GLY A 658 -11.14 11.54 -0.45
CA GLY A 658 -11.80 10.26 -0.28
C GLY A 658 -12.63 9.87 -1.51
N PHE A 659 -13.41 10.81 -2.04
CA PHE A 659 -14.22 10.62 -3.25
C PHE A 659 -13.37 10.23 -4.46
N ILE A 660 -12.25 10.92 -4.70
CA ILE A 660 -11.31 10.57 -5.79
C ILE A 660 -10.88 9.11 -5.66
N TYR A 661 -10.38 8.70 -4.49
CA TYR A 661 -9.87 7.34 -4.29
C TYR A 661 -10.95 6.26 -4.31
N MET A 662 -12.19 6.60 -3.93
CA MET A 662 -13.33 5.68 -4.00
C MET A 662 -13.84 5.54 -5.44
N ALA A 663 -13.89 6.63 -6.21
CA ALA A 663 -14.32 6.61 -7.61
C ALA A 663 -13.35 5.84 -8.52
N THR A 664 -12.07 5.80 -8.15
CA THR A 664 -11.03 5.09 -8.91
C THR A 664 -10.69 3.73 -8.32
N GLU A 665 -11.51 3.20 -7.40
CA GLU A 665 -11.22 1.92 -6.77
C GLU A 665 -11.36 0.76 -7.76
N VAL A 666 -10.42 -0.19 -7.70
CA VAL A 666 -10.31 -1.30 -8.66
C VAL A 666 -10.54 -2.64 -8.01
N SER A 667 -9.86 -2.97 -6.91
CA SER A 667 -9.79 -4.35 -6.42
C SER A 667 -11.16 -4.89 -6.01
N THR A 668 -11.89 -4.15 -5.15
CA THR A 668 -13.23 -4.56 -4.71
C THR A 668 -14.28 -4.39 -5.82
N SER A 669 -14.09 -3.39 -6.66
CA SER A 669 -14.93 -3.08 -7.82
C SER A 669 -15.02 -4.23 -8.82
N ILE A 670 -13.87 -4.78 -9.22
CA ILE A 670 -13.82 -5.85 -10.22
C ILE A 670 -14.20 -7.21 -9.65
N THR A 671 -14.00 -7.44 -8.35
CA THR A 671 -14.32 -8.72 -7.71
C THR A 671 -15.79 -8.80 -7.32
N ILE A 672 -16.28 -7.86 -6.51
CA ILE A 672 -17.67 -7.86 -6.04
C ILE A 672 -18.62 -7.51 -7.19
N GLY A 673 -18.20 -6.58 -8.07
CA GLY A 673 -18.96 -6.28 -9.29
C GLY A 673 -19.09 -7.46 -10.25
N ASN A 674 -18.21 -8.47 -10.19
CA ASN A 674 -18.32 -9.66 -11.01
C ASN A 674 -19.56 -10.51 -10.68
N PHE A 675 -20.03 -10.49 -9.43
CA PHE A 675 -21.22 -11.25 -9.01
C PHE A 675 -22.53 -10.60 -9.46
N ASN A 676 -22.52 -9.30 -9.76
CA ASN A 676 -23.64 -8.61 -10.41
C ASN A 676 -23.13 -7.49 -11.35
N PRO A 677 -22.84 -7.82 -12.63
CA PRO A 677 -22.29 -6.88 -13.60
C PRO A 677 -23.14 -5.62 -13.81
N SER A 678 -24.47 -5.72 -13.70
CA SER A 678 -25.39 -4.57 -13.87
C SER A 678 -25.22 -3.49 -12.80
N GLN A 679 -24.66 -3.87 -11.64
CA GLN A 679 -24.37 -3.00 -10.52
C GLN A 679 -22.87 -2.74 -10.36
N ALA A 680 -22.04 -3.10 -11.34
CA ALA A 680 -20.61 -2.88 -11.26
C ALA A 680 -20.25 -1.42 -11.64
N PRO A 681 -19.10 -0.90 -11.17
CA PRO A 681 -18.62 0.44 -11.52
C PRO A 681 -17.82 0.44 -12.85
N MET A 682 -17.36 1.62 -13.28
CA MET A 682 -16.61 1.84 -14.52
C MET A 682 -15.35 0.97 -14.60
N THR A 683 -14.63 0.77 -13.49
CA THR A 683 -13.40 -0.01 -13.48
C THR A 683 -13.62 -1.47 -13.86
N TYR A 684 -14.79 -2.04 -13.53
CA TYR A 684 -15.18 -3.37 -14.01
C TYR A 684 -15.45 -3.37 -15.53
N TYR A 685 -16.17 -2.37 -16.05
CA TYR A 685 -16.42 -2.26 -17.48
C TYR A 685 -15.11 -2.10 -18.28
N MET A 686 -14.20 -1.24 -17.81
CA MET A 686 -12.87 -1.04 -18.40
C MET A 686 -12.08 -2.36 -18.45
N MET A 687 -12.08 -3.12 -17.36
CA MET A 687 -11.45 -4.45 -17.32
C MET A 687 -12.03 -5.38 -18.39
N ASN A 688 -13.36 -5.46 -18.52
CA ASN A 688 -14.02 -6.32 -19.50
C ASN A 688 -13.68 -5.93 -20.94
N VAL A 689 -13.62 -4.62 -21.24
CA VAL A 689 -13.18 -4.12 -22.56
C VAL A 689 -11.76 -4.60 -22.87
N TYR A 690 -10.82 -4.46 -21.93
CA TYR A 690 -9.43 -4.88 -22.16
C TYR A 690 -9.22 -6.40 -22.24
N LYS A 691 -10.09 -7.19 -21.59
CA LYS A 691 -10.10 -8.65 -21.71
C LYS A 691 -10.76 -9.15 -23.01
N GLY A 692 -11.28 -8.26 -23.85
CA GLY A 692 -12.00 -8.61 -25.08
C GLY A 692 -13.43 -9.11 -24.85
N GLY A 693 -14.01 -8.84 -23.67
CA GLY A 693 -15.38 -9.21 -23.31
C GLY A 693 -16.45 -8.20 -23.74
N SER A 694 -16.07 -7.11 -24.39
CA SER A 694 -16.99 -6.10 -24.94
C SER A 694 -16.85 -6.02 -26.46
N PRO A 695 -17.95 -5.88 -27.23
CA PRO A 695 -17.88 -5.65 -28.67
C PRO A 695 -17.32 -4.26 -29.03
N VAL A 696 -17.10 -3.40 -28.02
CA VAL A 696 -16.63 -2.02 -28.19
C VAL A 696 -15.11 -1.94 -28.01
N GLY A 697 -14.45 -1.09 -28.81
CA GLY A 697 -13.00 -0.90 -28.77
C GLY A 697 -12.49 -0.30 -27.45
N VAL A 698 -11.21 -0.51 -27.18
CA VAL A 698 -10.49 0.00 -25.99
C VAL A 698 -10.50 1.53 -25.87
N GLN A 699 -10.82 2.25 -26.95
CA GLN A 699 -11.00 3.69 -26.96
C GLN A 699 -12.14 4.14 -26.04
N VAL A 700 -13.21 3.34 -25.86
CA VAL A 700 -14.28 3.67 -24.89
C VAL A 700 -13.78 3.58 -23.45
N ALA A 701 -12.98 2.55 -23.13
CA ALA A 701 -12.33 2.48 -21.83
C ALA A 701 -11.36 3.65 -21.62
N ALA A 702 -10.65 4.10 -22.67
CA ALA A 702 -9.82 5.29 -22.62
C ALA A 702 -10.65 6.57 -22.39
N ALA A 703 -11.82 6.71 -23.02
CA ALA A 703 -12.74 7.83 -22.80
C ALA A 703 -13.27 7.86 -21.35
N MET A 704 -13.57 6.70 -20.74
CA MET A 704 -13.84 6.62 -19.30
C MET A 704 -12.63 7.05 -18.46
N GLY A 705 -11.41 6.70 -18.90
CA GLY A 705 -10.17 7.18 -18.30
C GLY A 705 -10.06 8.71 -18.32
N VAL A 706 -10.37 9.35 -19.46
CA VAL A 706 -10.43 10.81 -19.57
C VAL A 706 -11.48 11.39 -18.61
N LEU A 707 -12.66 10.78 -18.51
CA LEU A 707 -13.70 11.21 -17.57
C LEU A 707 -13.20 11.18 -16.11
N LEU A 708 -12.49 10.12 -15.72
CA LEU A 708 -11.89 10.01 -14.38
C LEU A 708 -10.80 11.06 -14.13
N ILE A 709 -9.98 11.37 -15.14
CA ILE A 709 -8.99 12.47 -15.05
C ILE A 709 -9.71 13.80 -14.85
N LEU A 710 -10.76 14.09 -15.61
CA LEU A 710 -11.52 15.33 -15.51
C LEU A 710 -12.16 15.49 -14.13
N ILE A 711 -12.76 14.41 -13.59
CA ILE A 711 -13.32 14.40 -12.24
C ILE A 711 -12.24 14.71 -11.19
N GLN A 712 -11.06 14.09 -11.31
CA GLN A 712 -9.92 14.36 -10.42
C GLN A 712 -9.42 15.80 -10.52
N LEU A 713 -9.30 16.33 -11.74
CA LEU A 713 -8.90 17.72 -11.98
C LEU A 713 -9.89 18.72 -11.37
N VAL A 714 -11.19 18.51 -11.58
CA VAL A 714 -12.24 19.36 -11.00
C VAL A 714 -12.17 19.31 -9.47
N ALA A 715 -12.04 18.12 -8.89
CA ALA A 715 -11.90 17.92 -7.46
C ALA A 715 -10.66 18.64 -6.89
N ILE A 716 -9.50 18.55 -7.56
CA ILE A 716 -8.28 19.27 -7.17
C ILE A 716 -8.49 20.79 -7.26
N LEU A 717 -9.08 21.28 -8.36
CA LEU A 717 -9.33 22.71 -8.57
C LEU A 717 -10.25 23.29 -7.49
N ILE A 718 -11.28 22.54 -7.09
CA ILE A 718 -12.17 22.90 -5.99
C ILE A 718 -11.37 23.07 -4.69
N VAL A 719 -10.55 22.09 -4.32
CA VAL A 719 -9.73 22.16 -3.08
C VAL A 719 -8.76 23.33 -3.11
N VAL A 720 -8.05 23.53 -4.21
CA VAL A 720 -7.00 24.56 -4.33
C VAL A 720 -7.59 25.97 -4.39
N LYS A 721 -8.60 26.20 -5.26
CA LYS A 721 -9.13 27.56 -5.49
C LYS A 721 -10.12 27.99 -4.42
N ILE A 722 -11.00 27.10 -3.98
CA ILE A 722 -12.10 27.47 -3.07
C ILE A 722 -11.61 27.48 -1.62
N PHE A 723 -10.87 26.45 -1.20
CA PHE A 723 -10.46 26.30 0.20
C PHE A 723 -9.08 26.87 0.50
N LYS A 724 -8.36 27.37 -0.52
CA LYS A 724 -6.99 27.92 -0.42
C LYS A 724 -6.01 26.99 0.30
N GLN A 725 -6.34 25.71 0.39
CA GLN A 725 -5.49 24.71 1.01
C GLN A 725 -4.41 24.32 0.00
N ARG A 726 -3.17 24.23 0.48
CA ARG A 726 -2.12 23.58 -0.32
C ARG A 726 -2.54 22.13 -0.45
N TYR A 727 -2.75 21.68 -1.69
CA TYR A 727 -3.08 20.28 -1.97
C TYR A 727 -1.91 19.41 -1.51
N ALA A 728 -1.99 18.92 -0.28
CA ALA A 728 -1.03 17.97 0.26
C ALA A 728 -1.44 16.61 -0.27
N PHE A 729 -0.80 16.18 -1.34
CA PHE A 729 -0.92 14.81 -1.82
C PHE A 729 -0.32 13.91 -0.73
N ILE A 730 -1.18 13.35 0.12
CA ILE A 730 -0.90 12.34 1.14
C ILE A 730 0.41 12.60 1.91
N GLY A 731 0.31 13.33 3.01
CA GLY A 731 1.21 13.12 4.15
C GLY A 731 0.65 11.98 4.98
N VAL A 732 1.22 10.78 4.85
CA VAL A 732 1.14 9.79 5.94
C VAL A 732 2.09 10.22 7.04
#